data_AF-A0A1B8CPA9-F1
#
_entry.id   AF-A0A1B8CPA9-F1
#
_cell.length_a   1.000
_cell.length_b   1.000
_cell.length_c   1.000
_cell.angle_alpha   90.00
_cell.angle_beta   90.00
_cell.angle_gamma   90.00
#
_symmetry.space_group_name_H-M   'P 1'
#
loop_
_entity.id
_entity.type
_entity.pdbx_description
1 polymer ?
#
loop_
_entity_poly.entity_id
_entity_poly.type
_entity_poly.pdbx_seq_one_letter_code
_entity_poly.pdbx_strand_id
1 'polypeptide(L)'
;MGAFFPDPRTQQHVPICNAIEAGDFRQALKLVEKRLAKTSDTYLVALRCFIQSQHDQAVHRNTAYIRLATLSQPGCKEIISDIDELNIYEEAAAAMFPNQEEKKAAAFTSKMRLAAVRANPKKEKLAQDCFHVCVERSDWDYAQQIATVLEKNFPGNHEYPFWKLTAILTFTETRECDPQKAHILLTVASRIMQTFADATIAAAGKSPLPVRSLQTPQELLLFHRILQATGQTAARLKAYKDPYIGVSSKIAKGEWVFKRDHVLLLEDEGEWQELVDVCNDLLEGAQSTTTGQMIDARGADWKVWDAFITAAIALQTKESHDKVRDQIKAHLAPTSGLNKTYKRNASLANLSFCFELQKDGENRTFVIPSGSRFSGIDPRQAALMTHLSQYGHTASAFGDVKRYVETFSQGEIAELFGKGIPVLGLRFPWAWVDEVEDVEKPFIAPREELSDVGLRTSHVTLQKLEIFYHNCNLPPIPNGADYESIASTIESNDEYATCAWCGNKRYVWCERCQKANVMRLVRDYSTAMKGFNIGGPWVEGCPIGIPKHLKLLPTDTHPLDDMAIMAAISLIKLTATPYSRFWAKPHEFEMRHGHQRLIQAAALLEFAHSKSAANTQILLLLVKLYSMMGAGSLALRAYNKLNIKQIQGDTLGYIIFDRISSLHPHPVQDEINGTAQTLDPAANIANVQRMYGNVRAQINNNCKRSFEAGSYDSVCQLVNASDKLSRSIGTAITVVELRKIVRMTDQNAVFTKQSQGYDLLPSNPITNQFANNLDYKCYPDFETSNCPSVEMWLRLGPAPSDFRARSALLVDELWMLFRNQTDGKSKINFALKSLEKSFSVIESLKVVVNLGVNMTGHELCQHAVAVAIAHFIITTCLENPKHDVTRHMAARQPVTNITQFMGNLRNVCRIDINAIRYHPSFTGTLHPLYLAHETTSLVIAAAKFVNSKSVETHPKTCEVMDGLAVHAREVQQLVVDTAEKVKVRMNGGGWIDRVMTWLWEEPVGDPNVAIMDWWHPNFAHTPGRWVAQELGQEFCEWWVGELVDSWKESVIGLAALRVDEIKK
;
A
#
# COMPACT_ATOMS: atom_id res chain seq x y z
N MET A 1 13.98 -28.93 -2.16
CA MET A 1 15.26 -29.54 -2.61
C MET A 1 14.96 -30.96 -3.09
N GLY A 2 14.59 -31.16 -4.36
CA GLY A 2 14.06 -32.45 -4.83
C GLY A 2 14.45 -32.84 -6.25
N ALA A 3 15.55 -32.32 -6.78
CA ALA A 3 15.99 -32.63 -8.14
C ALA A 3 17.52 -32.57 -8.28
N PHE A 4 18.28 -33.12 -7.34
CA PHE A 4 19.71 -33.37 -7.54
C PHE A 4 19.87 -34.64 -8.41
N PHE A 5 19.43 -34.55 -9.67
CA PHE A 5 19.64 -35.43 -10.83
C PHE A 5 19.13 -36.89 -10.82
N PRO A 6 18.59 -37.34 -11.98
CA PRO A 6 18.84 -38.65 -12.53
C PRO A 6 19.54 -38.52 -13.90
N ASP A 7 20.88 -38.47 -13.94
CA ASP A 7 21.67 -38.60 -15.17
C ASP A 7 22.59 -39.84 -15.09
N PRO A 8 22.84 -40.58 -16.19
CA PRO A 8 23.81 -41.67 -16.26
C PRO A 8 25.21 -41.38 -15.68
N ARG A 9 25.69 -40.12 -15.64
CA ARG A 9 26.98 -39.79 -15.00
C ARG A 9 26.92 -39.81 -13.47
N THR A 10 25.77 -39.49 -12.88
CA THR A 10 25.55 -39.53 -11.42
C THR A 10 25.64 -40.97 -10.88
N GLN A 11 25.25 -41.96 -11.69
CA GLN A 11 25.37 -43.39 -11.36
C GLN A 11 26.82 -43.88 -11.20
N GLN A 12 27.80 -43.18 -11.79
CA GLN A 12 29.21 -43.54 -11.65
C GLN A 12 29.81 -43.07 -10.31
N HIS A 13 29.21 -42.06 -9.66
CA HIS A 13 29.74 -41.38 -8.47
C HIS A 13 28.83 -41.45 -7.24
N VAL A 14 27.93 -42.43 -7.16
CA VAL A 14 26.95 -42.64 -6.08
C VAL A 14 27.49 -42.42 -4.66
N PRO A 15 28.68 -42.95 -4.26
CA PRO A 15 29.17 -42.75 -2.89
C PRO A 15 29.46 -41.28 -2.53
N ILE A 16 29.80 -40.44 -3.52
CA ILE A 16 30.00 -39.00 -3.32
C ILE A 16 28.65 -38.30 -3.21
N CYS A 17 27.71 -38.62 -4.10
CA CYS A 17 26.37 -38.04 -4.12
C CYS A 17 25.61 -38.34 -2.82
N ASN A 18 25.66 -39.58 -2.33
CA ASN A 18 25.04 -39.95 -1.05
C ASN A 18 25.62 -39.16 0.14
N ALA A 19 26.92 -38.85 0.13
CA ALA A 19 27.54 -38.04 1.18
C ALA A 19 27.11 -36.58 1.12
N ILE A 20 26.90 -36.04 -0.10
CA ILE A 20 26.33 -34.70 -0.31
C ILE A 20 24.87 -34.65 0.18
N GLU A 21 24.06 -35.64 -0.17
CA GLU A 21 22.65 -35.73 0.26
C GLU A 21 22.51 -35.86 1.78
N ALA A 22 23.44 -36.57 2.42
CA ALA A 22 23.53 -36.66 3.87
C ALA A 22 24.05 -35.38 4.56
N GLY A 23 24.52 -34.39 3.79
CA GLY A 23 25.14 -33.16 4.32
C GLY A 23 26.55 -33.36 4.89
N ASP A 24 27.19 -34.51 4.69
CA ASP A 24 28.57 -34.78 5.14
C ASP A 24 29.59 -34.33 4.08
N PHE A 25 29.80 -33.01 4.02
CA PHE A 25 30.73 -32.39 3.08
C PHE A 25 32.21 -32.75 3.36
N ARG A 26 32.55 -33.22 4.56
CA ARG A 26 33.92 -33.68 4.89
C ARG A 26 34.21 -35.02 4.25
N GLN A 27 33.28 -35.96 4.35
CA GLN A 27 33.38 -37.26 3.70
C GLN A 27 33.31 -37.11 2.18
N ALA A 28 32.39 -36.28 1.67
CA ALA A 28 32.26 -36.00 0.25
C ALA A 28 33.57 -35.46 -0.34
N LEU A 29 34.23 -34.51 0.34
CA LEU A 29 35.50 -33.92 -0.13
C LEU A 29 36.61 -34.95 -0.24
N LYS A 30 36.79 -35.82 0.78
CA LYS A 30 37.77 -36.91 0.76
C LYS A 30 37.54 -37.89 -0.38
N LEU A 31 36.28 -38.25 -0.63
CA LEU A 31 35.91 -39.19 -1.69
C LEU A 31 36.16 -38.60 -3.08
N VAL A 32 35.86 -37.32 -3.28
CA VAL A 32 36.13 -36.62 -4.55
C VAL A 32 37.62 -36.47 -4.81
N GLU A 33 38.42 -36.06 -3.82
CA GLU A 33 39.87 -35.93 -3.97
C GLU A 33 40.55 -37.27 -4.29
N LYS A 34 40.11 -38.35 -3.65
CA LYS A 34 40.62 -39.72 -3.93
C LYS A 34 40.34 -40.16 -5.36
N ARG A 35 39.22 -39.73 -5.96
CA ARG A 35 38.90 -40.02 -7.37
C ARG A 35 39.64 -39.11 -8.32
N LEU A 36 39.71 -37.81 -8.05
CA LEU A 36 40.49 -36.86 -8.86
C LEU A 36 41.98 -37.20 -8.91
N ALA A 37 42.52 -37.87 -7.88
CA ALA A 37 43.89 -38.40 -7.90
C ALA A 37 44.10 -39.54 -8.92
N LYS A 38 43.03 -40.21 -9.36
CA LYS A 38 43.07 -41.34 -10.32
C LYS A 38 42.58 -40.97 -11.71
N THR A 39 41.76 -39.93 -11.83
CA THR A 39 41.09 -39.51 -13.08
C THR A 39 41.00 -37.99 -13.16
N SER A 40 41.34 -37.40 -14.30
CA SER A 40 41.24 -35.95 -14.56
C SER A 40 39.88 -35.57 -15.16
N ASP A 41 38.80 -35.84 -14.44
CA ASP A 41 37.43 -35.57 -14.87
C ASP A 41 36.98 -34.15 -14.48
N THR A 42 36.57 -33.35 -15.47
CA THR A 42 36.12 -31.95 -15.31
C THR A 42 34.83 -31.85 -14.49
N TYR A 43 33.96 -32.85 -14.58
CA TYR A 43 32.74 -32.94 -13.77
C TYR A 43 33.06 -33.08 -12.27
N LEU A 44 34.03 -33.94 -11.93
CA LEU A 44 34.50 -34.08 -10.55
C LEU A 44 35.19 -32.82 -10.02
N VAL A 45 35.84 -32.03 -10.88
CA VAL A 45 36.43 -30.74 -10.49
C VAL A 45 35.33 -29.73 -10.15
N ALA A 46 34.24 -29.69 -10.91
CA ALA A 46 33.07 -28.86 -10.59
C ALA A 46 32.43 -29.30 -9.28
N LEU A 47 32.22 -30.61 -9.10
CA LEU A 47 31.64 -31.18 -7.87
C LEU A 47 32.51 -30.91 -6.63
N ARG A 48 33.85 -30.96 -6.77
CA ARG A 48 34.78 -30.55 -5.71
C ARG A 48 34.55 -29.10 -5.30
N CYS A 49 34.37 -28.20 -6.27
CA CYS A 49 34.11 -26.79 -6.01
C CYS A 49 32.80 -26.59 -5.23
N PHE A 50 31.75 -27.33 -5.58
CA PHE A 50 30.47 -27.33 -4.85
C PHE A 50 30.59 -27.87 -3.43
N ILE A 51 31.31 -28.99 -3.23
CA ILE A 51 31.52 -29.52 -1.89
C ILE A 51 32.32 -28.52 -1.03
N GLN A 52 33.34 -27.88 -1.62
CA GLN A 52 34.16 -26.88 -0.95
C GLN A 52 33.38 -25.61 -0.60
N SER A 53 32.37 -25.21 -1.40
CA SER A 53 31.54 -24.04 -1.10
C SER A 53 30.62 -24.26 0.11
N GLN A 54 30.16 -25.51 0.31
CA GLN A 54 29.30 -25.90 1.43
C GLN A 54 30.07 -26.34 2.68
N HIS A 55 31.41 -26.31 2.66
CA HIS A 55 32.22 -26.82 3.75
C HIS A 55 32.26 -25.88 4.97
N ASP A 56 32.21 -26.44 6.18
CA ASP A 56 32.32 -25.69 7.45
C ASP A 56 33.55 -24.75 7.53
N GLN A 57 34.69 -25.16 6.97
CA GLN A 57 35.96 -24.46 7.14
C GLN A 57 36.14 -23.36 6.09
N ALA A 58 36.52 -22.17 6.54
CA ALA A 58 36.71 -21.01 5.68
C ALA A 58 37.78 -21.20 4.59
N VAL A 59 38.79 -22.04 4.83
CA VAL A 59 39.86 -22.32 3.86
C VAL A 59 39.33 -22.98 2.59
N HIS A 60 38.44 -23.97 2.75
CA HIS A 60 37.82 -24.66 1.62
C HIS A 60 36.85 -23.74 0.87
N ARG A 61 36.05 -22.96 1.60
CA ARG A 61 35.18 -21.94 0.99
C ARG A 61 35.97 -20.90 0.19
N ASN A 62 37.09 -20.41 0.72
CA ASN A 62 37.97 -19.48 -0.02
C ASN A 62 38.57 -20.12 -1.29
N THR A 63 38.89 -21.42 -1.25
CA THR A 63 39.38 -22.15 -2.42
C THR A 63 38.32 -22.22 -3.52
N ALA A 64 37.07 -22.51 -3.16
CA ALA A 64 35.93 -22.46 -4.07
C ALA A 64 35.70 -21.05 -4.65
N TYR A 65 35.79 -20.00 -3.81
CA TYR A 65 35.70 -18.61 -4.27
C TYR A 65 36.74 -18.28 -5.33
N ILE A 66 38.01 -18.60 -5.07
CA ILE A 66 39.12 -18.32 -6.00
C ILE A 66 38.88 -19.03 -7.35
N ARG A 67 38.37 -20.27 -7.31
CA ARG A 67 38.04 -21.03 -8.51
C ARG A 67 36.92 -20.36 -9.32
N LEU A 68 35.80 -20.01 -8.68
CA LEU A 68 34.68 -19.31 -9.32
C LEU A 68 35.12 -17.95 -9.89
N ALA A 69 35.89 -17.18 -9.11
CA ALA A 69 36.44 -15.91 -9.55
C ALA A 69 37.32 -16.06 -10.79
N THR A 70 38.21 -17.07 -10.80
CA THR A 70 39.11 -17.34 -11.94
C THR A 70 38.35 -17.70 -13.21
N LEU A 71 37.34 -18.58 -13.12
CA LEU A 71 36.52 -18.98 -14.28
C LEU A 71 35.70 -17.82 -14.84
N SER A 72 35.34 -16.84 -14.01
CA SER A 72 34.58 -15.67 -14.42
C SER A 72 35.40 -14.52 -15.01
N GLN A 73 36.73 -14.62 -14.98
CA GLN A 73 37.60 -13.54 -15.45
C GLN A 73 37.55 -13.37 -16.98
N PRO A 74 37.51 -12.13 -17.49
CA PRO A 74 37.63 -11.89 -18.93
C PRO A 74 38.93 -12.48 -19.47
N GLY A 75 38.85 -13.30 -20.53
CA GLY A 75 40.03 -13.91 -21.15
C GLY A 75 40.56 -15.16 -20.45
N CYS A 76 39.82 -15.75 -19.52
CA CYS A 76 40.14 -17.06 -18.96
C CYS A 76 40.28 -18.10 -20.09
N LYS A 77 41.37 -18.86 -20.10
CA LYS A 77 41.66 -19.90 -21.12
C LYS A 77 40.78 -21.14 -20.95
N GLU A 78 40.31 -21.39 -19.74
CA GLU A 78 39.47 -22.53 -19.40
C GLU A 78 38.00 -22.13 -19.55
N ILE A 79 37.37 -22.54 -20.66
CA ILE A 79 35.97 -22.24 -20.97
C ILE A 79 35.13 -23.50 -20.73
N ILE A 80 34.25 -23.43 -19.73
CA ILE A 80 33.30 -24.49 -19.41
C ILE A 80 32.14 -24.42 -20.41
N SER A 81 31.89 -25.51 -21.15
CA SER A 81 30.83 -25.56 -22.18
C SER A 81 29.83 -26.70 -21.98
N ASP A 82 30.06 -27.56 -20.99
CA ASP A 82 29.12 -28.57 -20.52
C ASP A 82 28.10 -27.91 -19.58
N ILE A 83 26.81 -28.19 -19.81
CA ILE A 83 25.70 -27.55 -19.08
C ILE A 83 25.65 -28.03 -17.64
N ASP A 84 25.92 -29.31 -17.39
CA ASP A 84 25.87 -29.87 -16.04
C ASP A 84 27.00 -29.31 -15.18
N GLU A 85 28.20 -29.15 -15.76
CA GLU A 85 29.31 -28.46 -15.09
C GLU A 85 28.97 -27.00 -14.75
N LEU A 86 28.38 -26.27 -15.70
CA LEU A 86 27.93 -24.88 -15.48
C LEU A 86 26.89 -24.81 -14.35
N ASN A 87 25.93 -25.73 -14.33
CA ASN A 87 24.90 -25.82 -13.29
C ASN A 87 25.52 -26.12 -11.92
N ILE A 88 26.50 -27.02 -11.83
CA ILE A 88 27.20 -27.34 -10.57
C ILE A 88 28.01 -26.15 -10.06
N TYR A 89 28.73 -25.43 -10.93
CA TYR A 89 29.41 -24.19 -10.52
C TYR A 89 28.42 -23.11 -10.09
N GLU A 90 27.21 -23.12 -10.66
CA GLU A 90 26.12 -22.25 -10.26
C GLU A 90 25.58 -22.58 -8.87
N GLU A 91 25.32 -23.85 -8.58
CA GLU A 91 24.95 -24.30 -7.24
C GLU A 91 26.08 -24.01 -6.24
N ALA A 92 27.33 -24.12 -6.66
CA ALA A 92 28.48 -23.78 -5.85
C ALA A 92 28.49 -22.28 -5.52
N ALA A 93 28.25 -21.41 -6.51
CA ALA A 93 28.14 -19.97 -6.30
C ALA A 93 26.93 -19.62 -5.41
N ALA A 94 25.76 -20.22 -5.65
CA ALA A 94 24.56 -20.02 -4.83
C ALA A 94 24.80 -20.44 -3.37
N ALA A 95 25.46 -21.57 -3.15
CA ALA A 95 25.88 -22.04 -1.84
C ALA A 95 26.83 -21.09 -1.10
N MET A 96 27.74 -20.45 -1.84
CA MET A 96 28.68 -19.48 -1.28
C MET A 96 28.04 -18.13 -0.95
N PHE A 97 27.03 -17.75 -1.72
CA PHE A 97 26.36 -16.45 -1.61
C PHE A 97 24.85 -16.63 -1.41
N PRO A 98 24.43 -17.29 -0.32
CA PRO A 98 23.05 -17.74 -0.21
C PRO A 98 22.04 -16.60 -0.31
N ASN A 99 22.35 -15.35 0.10
CA ASN A 99 21.40 -14.22 0.02
C ASN A 99 21.99 -12.78 0.05
N GLN A 100 23.30 -12.55 -0.09
CA GLN A 100 23.86 -11.17 0.03
C GLN A 100 24.52 -10.60 -1.20
N GLU A 101 24.82 -11.45 -2.17
CA GLU A 101 25.29 -11.02 -3.48
C GLU A 101 24.81 -12.04 -4.50
N GLU A 102 23.51 -12.40 -4.47
CA GLU A 102 22.89 -13.20 -5.55
C GLU A 102 23.31 -12.62 -6.90
N LYS A 103 23.43 -11.29 -7.03
CA LYS A 103 23.96 -10.61 -8.20
C LYS A 103 25.44 -10.84 -8.49
N LYS A 104 26.32 -11.04 -7.50
CA LYS A 104 27.73 -11.42 -7.78
C LYS A 104 27.85 -12.91 -8.10
N ALA A 105 27.08 -13.78 -7.44
CA ALA A 105 26.98 -15.20 -7.77
C ALA A 105 26.41 -15.41 -9.19
N ALA A 106 25.32 -14.71 -9.49
CA ALA A 106 24.71 -14.63 -10.81
C ALA A 106 25.69 -13.98 -11.79
N ALA A 107 26.38 -12.88 -11.45
CA ALA A 107 27.40 -12.31 -12.34
C ALA A 107 28.57 -13.27 -12.61
N PHE A 108 29.05 -14.05 -11.63
CA PHE A 108 30.10 -15.05 -11.87
C PHE A 108 29.64 -16.07 -12.91
N THR A 109 28.45 -16.62 -12.70
CA THR A 109 27.90 -17.72 -13.49
C THR A 109 27.35 -17.26 -14.83
N SER A 110 26.69 -16.10 -14.92
CA SER A 110 26.26 -15.44 -16.15
C SER A 110 27.45 -15.01 -17.02
N LYS A 111 28.58 -14.57 -16.43
CA LYS A 111 29.84 -14.36 -17.17
C LYS A 111 30.37 -15.66 -17.77
N MET A 112 30.41 -16.74 -16.99
CA MET A 112 30.83 -18.07 -17.48
C MET A 112 29.93 -18.55 -18.61
N ARG A 113 28.60 -18.41 -18.47
CA ARG A 113 27.62 -18.76 -19.52
C ARG A 113 27.80 -17.93 -20.79
N LEU A 114 28.00 -16.62 -20.67
CA LEU A 114 28.32 -15.77 -21.83
C LEU A 114 29.62 -16.21 -22.51
N ALA A 115 30.67 -16.56 -21.75
CA ALA A 115 31.91 -17.08 -22.30
C ALA A 115 31.71 -18.41 -23.05
N ALA A 116 30.91 -19.33 -22.47
CA ALA A 116 30.55 -20.61 -23.09
C ALA A 116 29.84 -20.42 -24.43
N VAL A 117 28.87 -19.50 -24.49
CA VAL A 117 28.11 -19.16 -25.70
C VAL A 117 29.00 -18.51 -26.75
N ARG A 118 29.88 -17.57 -26.36
CA ARG A 118 30.82 -16.93 -27.29
C ARG A 118 31.82 -17.91 -27.89
N ALA A 119 32.24 -18.91 -27.13
CA ALA A 119 33.13 -19.97 -27.60
C ALA A 119 32.41 -20.99 -28.51
N ASN A 120 31.10 -21.17 -28.33
CA ASN A 120 30.28 -22.13 -29.06
C ASN A 120 29.08 -21.45 -29.77
N PRO A 121 29.30 -20.45 -30.65
CA PRO A 121 28.22 -19.59 -31.18
C PRO A 121 27.23 -20.34 -32.09
N LYS A 122 27.59 -21.54 -32.56
CA LYS A 122 26.74 -22.41 -33.40
C LYS A 122 25.90 -23.42 -32.60
N LYS A 123 26.04 -23.50 -31.28
CA LYS A 123 25.24 -24.40 -30.43
C LYS A 123 23.99 -23.67 -29.93
N GLU A 124 22.89 -23.77 -30.68
CA GLU A 124 21.64 -23.04 -30.39
C GLU A 124 21.07 -23.37 -29.00
N LYS A 125 20.93 -24.66 -28.68
CA LYS A 125 20.37 -25.11 -27.41
C LYS A 125 21.15 -24.62 -26.18
N LEU A 126 22.49 -24.67 -26.26
CA LEU A 126 23.36 -24.12 -25.20
C LEU A 126 23.13 -22.62 -25.00
N ALA A 127 22.95 -21.87 -26.07
CA ALA A 127 22.72 -20.43 -26.00
C ALA A 127 21.31 -20.09 -25.47
N GLN A 128 20.28 -20.85 -25.84
CA GLN A 128 18.94 -20.74 -25.27
C GLN A 128 18.94 -21.03 -23.76
N ASP A 129 19.54 -22.15 -23.34
CA ASP A 129 19.57 -22.54 -21.93
C ASP A 129 20.34 -21.50 -21.09
N CYS A 130 21.48 -21.01 -21.61
CA CYS A 130 22.22 -19.91 -20.97
C CYS A 130 21.44 -18.60 -20.92
N PHE A 131 20.67 -18.26 -21.96
CA PHE A 131 19.82 -17.07 -21.96
C PHE A 131 18.73 -17.16 -20.89
N HIS A 132 18.00 -18.28 -20.83
CA HIS A 132 16.92 -18.47 -19.85
C HIS A 132 17.42 -18.42 -18.41
N VAL A 133 18.60 -18.99 -18.12
CA VAL A 133 19.20 -18.88 -16.79
C VAL A 133 19.55 -17.44 -16.43
N CYS A 134 20.07 -16.64 -17.37
CA CYS A 134 20.29 -15.21 -17.12
C CYS A 134 18.97 -14.45 -16.88
N VAL A 135 17.89 -14.81 -17.57
CA VAL A 135 16.55 -14.24 -17.36
C VAL A 135 15.98 -14.61 -15.98
N GLU A 136 16.05 -15.89 -15.58
CA GLU A 136 15.59 -16.37 -14.26
C GLU A 136 16.33 -15.70 -13.08
N ARG A 137 17.49 -15.12 -13.35
CA ARG A 137 18.30 -14.40 -12.36
C ARG A 137 18.18 -12.88 -12.46
N SER A 138 17.42 -12.39 -13.43
CA SER A 138 17.30 -10.96 -13.72
C SER A 138 18.63 -10.29 -14.09
N ASP A 139 19.56 -11.05 -14.69
CA ASP A 139 20.87 -10.57 -15.17
C ASP A 139 20.76 -10.05 -16.63
N TRP A 140 20.04 -8.93 -16.79
CA TRP A 140 19.62 -8.43 -18.11
C TRP A 140 20.78 -8.01 -19.02
N ASP A 141 21.91 -7.56 -18.46
CA ASP A 141 23.09 -7.20 -19.27
C ASP A 141 23.74 -8.42 -19.95
N TYR A 142 23.76 -9.57 -19.29
CA TYR A 142 24.27 -10.80 -19.89
C TYR A 142 23.21 -11.43 -20.80
N ALA A 143 21.94 -11.38 -20.42
CA ALA A 143 20.84 -11.86 -21.25
C ALA A 143 20.82 -11.16 -22.63
N GLN A 144 20.93 -9.83 -22.68
CA GLN A 144 20.97 -9.10 -23.96
C GLN A 144 22.21 -9.44 -24.82
N GLN A 145 23.36 -9.70 -24.20
CA GLN A 145 24.57 -10.10 -24.92
C GLN A 145 24.44 -11.52 -25.50
N ILE A 146 23.86 -12.45 -24.76
CA ILE A 146 23.60 -13.82 -25.23
C ILE A 146 22.56 -13.79 -26.37
N ALA A 147 21.47 -13.02 -26.20
CA ALA A 147 20.46 -12.85 -27.24
C ALA A 147 21.03 -12.24 -28.53
N THR A 148 22.01 -11.33 -28.42
CA THR A 148 22.75 -10.79 -29.59
C THR A 148 23.56 -11.87 -30.32
N VAL A 149 24.14 -12.85 -29.59
CA VAL A 149 24.84 -13.98 -30.22
C VAL A 149 23.84 -14.91 -30.93
N LEU A 150 22.69 -15.18 -30.30
CA LEU A 150 21.61 -15.97 -30.90
C LEU A 150 21.11 -15.34 -32.21
N GLU A 151 20.75 -14.05 -32.18
CA GLU A 151 20.27 -13.30 -33.35
C GLU A 151 21.27 -13.34 -34.52
N LYS A 152 22.57 -13.18 -34.23
CA LYS A 152 23.63 -13.12 -35.24
C LYS A 152 23.88 -14.47 -35.92
N ASN A 153 23.85 -15.57 -35.16
CA ASN A 153 24.19 -16.90 -35.68
C ASN A 153 22.99 -17.68 -36.20
N PHE A 154 21.78 -17.33 -35.76
CA PHE A 154 20.53 -17.98 -36.17
C PHE A 154 19.53 -16.96 -36.75
N PRO A 155 19.89 -16.25 -37.85
CA PRO A 155 19.07 -15.17 -38.39
C PRO A 155 17.71 -15.62 -38.97
N GLY A 156 17.50 -16.93 -39.12
CA GLY A 156 16.24 -17.52 -39.57
C GLY A 156 15.19 -17.65 -38.46
N ASN A 157 15.56 -17.48 -37.20
CA ASN A 157 14.61 -17.53 -36.08
C ASN A 157 14.05 -16.12 -35.81
N HIS A 158 12.73 -16.01 -35.83
CA HIS A 158 11.98 -14.77 -35.66
C HIS A 158 12.05 -14.20 -34.24
N GLU A 159 12.18 -15.05 -33.21
CA GLU A 159 12.02 -14.66 -31.81
C GLU A 159 13.27 -13.98 -31.22
N TYR A 160 14.47 -14.40 -31.65
CA TYR A 160 15.74 -13.92 -31.06
C TYR A 160 15.97 -12.41 -31.13
N PRO A 161 15.63 -11.70 -32.22
CA PRO A 161 15.63 -10.24 -32.21
C PRO A 161 14.76 -9.66 -31.10
N PHE A 162 13.55 -10.19 -30.87
CA PHE A 162 12.66 -9.70 -29.83
C PHE A 162 13.16 -10.06 -28.43
N TRP A 163 13.75 -11.25 -28.24
CA TRP A 163 14.39 -11.62 -26.99
C TRP A 163 15.47 -10.60 -26.60
N LYS A 164 16.30 -10.20 -27.57
CA LYS A 164 17.30 -9.14 -27.41
C LYS A 164 16.67 -7.79 -27.09
N LEU A 165 15.65 -7.38 -27.84
CA LEU A 165 15.01 -6.06 -27.68
C LEU A 165 14.31 -5.94 -26.32
N THR A 166 13.61 -6.98 -25.88
CA THR A 166 13.02 -7.03 -24.54
C THR A 166 14.10 -7.00 -23.47
N ALA A 167 15.15 -7.81 -23.57
CA ALA A 167 16.25 -7.79 -22.61
C ALA A 167 16.97 -6.43 -22.54
N ILE A 168 17.12 -5.74 -23.68
CA ILE A 168 17.62 -4.35 -23.73
C ILE A 168 16.67 -3.43 -22.96
N LEU A 169 15.38 -3.39 -23.32
CA LEU A 169 14.40 -2.50 -22.69
C LEU A 169 14.37 -2.72 -21.17
N THR A 170 14.25 -3.98 -20.75
CA THR A 170 14.24 -4.35 -19.33
C THR A 170 15.54 -3.95 -18.63
N PHE A 171 16.71 -4.17 -19.25
CA PHE A 171 17.98 -3.74 -18.66
C PHE A 171 18.04 -2.21 -18.48
N THR A 172 17.59 -1.45 -19.48
CA THR A 172 17.62 0.01 -19.43
C THR A 172 16.62 0.62 -18.45
N GLU A 173 15.56 -0.09 -18.11
CA GLU A 173 14.64 0.28 -17.03
C GLU A 173 15.23 -0.03 -15.64
N THR A 174 16.24 -0.91 -15.55
CA THR A 174 16.93 -1.18 -14.28
C THR A 174 17.89 -0.05 -13.91
N ARG A 175 17.99 0.23 -12.60
CA ARG A 175 18.94 1.22 -12.04
C ARG A 175 20.41 0.83 -12.17
N GLU A 176 20.70 -0.41 -12.59
CA GLU A 176 22.08 -0.88 -12.80
C GLU A 176 22.68 -0.39 -14.11
N CYS A 177 21.81 -0.08 -15.07
CA CYS A 177 22.25 0.45 -16.34
C CYS A 177 22.63 1.92 -16.17
N ASP A 178 23.90 2.23 -16.45
CA ASP A 178 24.36 3.61 -16.53
C ASP A 178 23.53 4.40 -17.58
N PRO A 179 23.14 5.65 -17.31
CA PRO A 179 22.31 6.44 -18.23
C PRO A 179 22.88 6.58 -19.66
N GLN A 180 24.21 6.68 -19.81
CA GLN A 180 24.83 6.77 -21.13
C GLN A 180 24.69 5.44 -21.87
N LYS A 181 24.94 4.32 -21.17
CA LYS A 181 24.75 2.98 -21.73
C LYS A 181 23.28 2.74 -22.10
N ALA A 182 22.34 3.17 -21.25
CA ALA A 182 20.92 3.06 -21.50
C ALA A 182 20.50 3.80 -22.77
N HIS A 183 20.96 5.04 -22.94
CA HIS A 183 20.66 5.84 -24.13
C HIS A 183 21.16 5.18 -25.42
N ILE A 184 22.39 4.64 -25.41
CA ILE A 184 22.97 3.94 -26.56
C ILE A 184 22.15 2.69 -26.91
N LEU A 185 21.84 1.86 -25.92
CA LEU A 185 21.09 0.62 -26.11
C LEU A 185 19.66 0.87 -26.62
N LEU A 186 18.96 1.87 -26.06
CA LEU A 186 17.63 2.26 -26.50
C LEU A 186 17.62 2.82 -27.93
N THR A 187 18.65 3.58 -28.31
CA THR A 187 18.81 4.08 -29.68
C THR A 187 18.97 2.93 -30.67
N VAL A 188 19.77 1.91 -30.32
CA VAL A 188 19.93 0.71 -31.13
C VAL A 188 18.61 -0.06 -31.22
N ALA A 189 17.91 -0.26 -30.09
CA ALA A 189 16.65 -0.98 -30.05
C ALA A 189 15.56 -0.29 -30.90
N SER A 190 15.44 1.04 -30.79
CA SER A 190 14.49 1.83 -31.60
C SER A 190 14.78 1.71 -33.08
N ARG A 191 16.06 1.80 -33.50
CA ARG A 191 16.42 1.65 -34.92
C ARG A 191 16.06 0.28 -35.47
N ILE A 192 16.33 -0.79 -34.71
CA ILE A 192 15.96 -2.16 -35.12
C ILE A 192 14.44 -2.28 -35.24
N MET A 193 13.69 -1.83 -34.24
CA MET A 193 12.23 -1.90 -34.29
C MET A 193 11.63 -1.09 -35.44
N GLN A 194 12.17 0.09 -35.74
CA GLN A 194 11.73 0.88 -36.89
C GLN A 194 11.94 0.11 -38.19
N THR A 195 13.08 -0.58 -38.36
CA THR A 195 13.29 -1.41 -39.56
C THR A 195 12.28 -2.57 -39.67
N PHE A 196 11.83 -3.12 -38.54
CA PHE A 196 10.82 -4.18 -38.54
C PHE A 196 9.43 -3.63 -38.85
N ALA A 197 9.09 -2.47 -38.30
CA ALA A 197 7.87 -1.74 -38.63
C ALA A 197 7.82 -1.41 -40.14
N ASP A 198 8.88 -0.83 -40.70
CA ASP A 198 8.97 -0.50 -42.12
C ASP A 198 8.85 -1.74 -43.01
N ALA A 199 9.48 -2.86 -42.64
CA ALA A 199 9.34 -4.13 -43.37
C ALA A 199 7.91 -4.67 -43.35
N THR A 200 7.19 -4.45 -42.25
CA THR A 200 5.78 -4.84 -42.09
C THR A 200 4.87 -4.00 -42.96
N ILE A 201 5.08 -2.68 -42.95
CA ILE A 201 4.35 -1.71 -43.79
C ILE A 201 4.60 -2.02 -45.27
N ALA A 202 5.87 -2.26 -45.65
CA ALA A 202 6.24 -2.57 -47.03
C ALA A 202 5.62 -3.89 -47.53
N ALA A 203 5.36 -4.85 -46.65
CA ALA A 203 4.65 -6.08 -46.99
C ALA A 203 3.15 -5.83 -47.29
N ALA A 204 2.59 -4.67 -46.91
CA ALA A 204 1.23 -4.24 -47.20
C ALA A 204 0.15 -5.32 -46.89
N GLY A 205 0.29 -6.01 -45.76
CA GLY A 205 -0.65 -7.04 -45.31
C GLY A 205 -0.59 -8.37 -46.06
N LYS A 206 0.47 -8.61 -46.86
CA LYS A 206 0.75 -9.92 -47.49
C LYS A 206 1.23 -10.95 -46.45
N SER A 207 0.87 -12.21 -46.67
CA SER A 207 1.34 -13.36 -45.89
C SER A 207 2.06 -14.34 -46.81
N PRO A 208 3.21 -14.93 -46.42
CA PRO A 208 3.90 -14.75 -45.14
C PRO A 208 4.67 -13.42 -45.05
N LEU A 209 4.75 -12.86 -43.85
CA LEU A 209 5.56 -11.67 -43.57
C LEU A 209 7.06 -12.03 -43.50
N PRO A 210 7.98 -11.08 -43.76
CA PRO A 210 9.41 -11.30 -43.57
C PRO A 210 9.76 -11.75 -42.15
N VAL A 211 10.82 -12.55 -41.99
CA VAL A 211 11.30 -12.98 -40.65
C VAL A 211 11.65 -11.78 -39.75
N ARG A 212 12.05 -10.65 -40.34
CA ARG A 212 12.39 -9.40 -39.63
C ARG A 212 11.29 -8.35 -39.80
N SER A 213 10.10 -8.67 -39.35
CA SER A 213 8.93 -7.79 -39.34
C SER A 213 8.20 -7.90 -38.00
N LEU A 214 7.17 -7.09 -37.78
CA LEU A 214 6.19 -7.28 -36.70
C LEU A 214 5.14 -8.28 -37.19
N GLN A 215 4.79 -9.26 -36.36
CA GLN A 215 3.86 -10.35 -36.68
C GLN A 215 2.81 -10.55 -35.59
N THR A 216 3.10 -10.20 -34.34
CA THR A 216 2.19 -10.40 -33.20
C THR A 216 1.80 -9.11 -32.47
N PRO A 217 0.66 -9.07 -31.76
CA PRO A 217 0.30 -7.95 -30.89
C PRO A 217 1.38 -7.64 -29.84
N GLN A 218 2.06 -8.65 -29.30
CA GLN A 218 3.08 -8.47 -28.27
C GLN A 218 4.32 -7.75 -28.81
N GLU A 219 4.72 -8.03 -30.04
CA GLU A 219 5.81 -7.33 -30.73
C GLU A 219 5.44 -5.89 -31.03
N LEU A 220 4.19 -5.64 -31.42
CA LEU A 220 3.67 -4.29 -31.63
C LEU A 220 3.63 -3.48 -30.32
N LEU A 221 3.20 -4.08 -29.21
CA LEU A 221 3.27 -3.46 -27.88
C LEU A 221 4.72 -3.12 -27.50
N LEU A 222 5.65 -4.05 -27.73
CA LEU A 222 7.07 -3.81 -27.48
C LEU A 222 7.62 -2.66 -28.32
N PHE A 223 7.19 -2.53 -29.59
CA PHE A 223 7.54 -1.39 -30.43
C PHE A 223 7.07 -0.07 -29.82
N HIS A 224 5.80 0.04 -29.41
CA HIS A 224 5.28 1.25 -28.77
C HIS A 224 6.00 1.58 -27.45
N ARG A 225 6.36 0.56 -26.64
CA ARG A 225 7.16 0.77 -25.42
C ARG A 225 8.55 1.31 -25.70
N ILE A 226 9.23 0.81 -26.74
CA ILE A 226 10.57 1.30 -27.11
C ILE A 226 10.49 2.75 -27.61
N LEU A 227 9.46 3.11 -28.38
CA LEU A 227 9.23 4.51 -28.78
C LEU A 227 8.96 5.40 -27.56
N GLN A 228 8.18 4.93 -26.59
CA GLN A 228 7.94 5.63 -25.34
C GLN A 228 9.24 5.82 -24.53
N ALA A 229 10.04 4.76 -24.36
CA ALA A 229 11.31 4.80 -23.63
C ALA A 229 12.36 5.71 -24.28
N THR A 230 12.27 5.94 -25.60
CA THR A 230 13.14 6.87 -26.33
C THR A 230 12.57 8.28 -26.46
N GLY A 231 11.36 8.55 -25.93
CA GLY A 231 10.70 9.85 -26.02
C GLY A 231 10.24 10.24 -27.43
N GLN A 232 9.99 9.28 -28.32
CA GLN A 232 9.59 9.53 -29.71
C GLN A 232 8.07 9.58 -29.88
N THR A 233 7.41 10.55 -29.23
CA THR A 233 5.93 10.62 -29.23
C THR A 233 5.32 10.78 -30.62
N ALA A 234 5.86 11.68 -31.46
CA ALA A 234 5.32 11.91 -32.81
C ALA A 234 5.37 10.65 -33.70
N ALA A 235 6.44 9.84 -33.58
CA ALA A 235 6.55 8.57 -34.29
C ALA A 235 5.53 7.54 -33.76
N ARG A 236 5.29 7.53 -32.44
CA ARG A 236 4.31 6.64 -31.80
C ARG A 236 2.87 6.98 -32.22
N LEU A 237 2.50 8.26 -32.28
CA LEU A 237 1.21 8.73 -32.81
C LEU A 237 1.05 8.31 -34.28
N LYS A 238 2.07 8.53 -35.11
CA LYS A 238 2.06 8.11 -36.52
C LYS A 238 1.87 6.60 -36.67
N ALA A 239 2.53 5.80 -35.82
CA ALA A 239 2.38 4.35 -35.84
C ALA A 239 0.95 3.90 -35.53
N TYR A 240 0.26 4.54 -34.58
CA TYR A 240 -1.12 4.20 -34.25
C TYR A 240 -2.13 4.44 -35.37
N LYS A 241 -1.83 5.40 -36.25
CA LYS A 241 -2.64 5.73 -37.43
C LYS A 241 -2.37 4.83 -38.64
N ASP A 242 -1.27 4.07 -38.63
CA ASP A 242 -0.87 3.28 -39.79
C ASP A 242 -1.83 2.09 -40.02
N PRO A 243 -2.27 1.82 -41.26
CA PRO A 243 -3.19 0.71 -41.53
C PRO A 243 -2.63 -0.69 -41.24
N TYR A 244 -1.31 -0.86 -41.20
CA TYR A 244 -0.64 -2.15 -41.10
C TYR A 244 0.01 -2.41 -39.74
N ILE A 245 0.36 -1.35 -39.00
CA ILE A 245 0.93 -1.46 -37.65
C ILE A 245 0.12 -0.68 -36.59
N GLY A 246 -0.95 0.01 -36.96
CA GLY A 246 -1.78 0.79 -36.05
C GLY A 246 -2.93 0.02 -35.42
N VAL A 247 -3.85 0.76 -34.80
CA VAL A 247 -4.96 0.21 -33.99
C VAL A 247 -5.87 -0.74 -34.79
N SER A 248 -6.12 -0.42 -36.05
CA SER A 248 -6.99 -1.20 -36.96
C SER A 248 -6.23 -2.26 -37.76
N SER A 249 -4.95 -2.46 -37.50
CA SER A 249 -4.12 -3.40 -38.25
C SER A 249 -4.48 -4.85 -38.00
N LYS A 250 -4.16 -5.72 -38.98
CA LYS A 250 -4.28 -7.18 -38.82
C LYS A 250 -3.41 -7.73 -37.67
N ILE A 251 -2.30 -7.06 -37.36
CA ILE A 251 -1.35 -7.47 -36.31
C ILE A 251 -1.92 -7.16 -34.93
N ALA A 252 -2.56 -6.01 -34.76
CA ALA A 252 -3.20 -5.63 -33.51
C ALA A 252 -4.35 -6.56 -33.10
N LYS A 253 -4.91 -7.34 -34.04
CA LYS A 253 -6.00 -8.32 -33.84
C LYS A 253 -7.22 -7.76 -33.09
N GLY A 254 -7.44 -6.44 -33.16
CA GLY A 254 -8.52 -5.75 -32.45
C GLY A 254 -8.37 -5.71 -30.93
N GLU A 255 -7.17 -5.95 -30.38
CA GLU A 255 -6.93 -5.91 -28.93
C GLU A 255 -7.22 -4.51 -28.35
N TRP A 256 -7.99 -4.48 -27.25
CA TRP A 256 -8.47 -3.22 -26.65
C TRP A 256 -7.32 -2.34 -26.12
N VAL A 257 -6.19 -2.94 -25.74
CA VAL A 257 -5.02 -2.24 -25.20
C VAL A 257 -4.51 -1.14 -26.16
N PHE A 258 -4.52 -1.37 -27.47
CA PHE A 258 -4.06 -0.39 -28.45
C PHE A 258 -5.05 0.75 -28.64
N LYS A 259 -6.36 0.45 -28.60
CA LYS A 259 -7.42 1.46 -28.66
C LYS A 259 -7.31 2.41 -27.47
N ARG A 260 -7.18 1.84 -26.27
CA ARG A 260 -7.03 2.60 -25.03
C ARG A 260 -5.72 3.39 -24.98
N ASP A 261 -4.59 2.79 -25.35
CA ASP A 261 -3.30 3.50 -25.37
C ASP A 261 -3.29 4.64 -26.41
N HIS A 262 -3.97 4.49 -27.55
CA HIS A 262 -4.12 5.57 -28.52
C HIS A 262 -4.97 6.74 -27.97
N VAL A 263 -6.10 6.45 -27.32
CA VAL A 263 -6.94 7.46 -26.65
C VAL A 263 -6.14 8.23 -25.60
N LEU A 264 -5.41 7.52 -24.73
CA LEU A 264 -4.56 8.15 -23.71
C LEU A 264 -3.44 8.99 -24.31
N LEU A 265 -2.81 8.52 -25.39
CA LEU A 265 -1.73 9.26 -26.05
C LEU A 265 -2.23 10.55 -26.70
N LEU A 266 -3.41 10.53 -27.33
CA LEU A 266 -4.03 11.74 -27.91
C LEU A 266 -4.42 12.76 -26.83
N GLU A 267 -4.91 12.28 -25.68
CA GLU A 267 -5.24 13.12 -24.53
C GLU A 267 -3.98 13.78 -23.92
N ASP A 268 -2.92 12.99 -23.70
CA ASP A 268 -1.64 13.47 -23.15
C ASP A 268 -0.97 14.52 -24.04
N GLU A 269 -1.07 14.38 -25.37
CA GLU A 269 -0.50 15.32 -26.35
C GLU A 269 -1.44 16.48 -26.71
N GLY A 270 -2.69 16.47 -26.23
CA GLY A 270 -3.67 17.53 -26.47
C GLY A 270 -4.22 17.59 -27.90
N GLU A 271 -4.24 16.46 -28.62
CA GLU A 271 -4.78 16.35 -29.99
C GLU A 271 -6.31 16.21 -29.95
N TRP A 272 -7.00 17.27 -29.48
CA TRP A 272 -8.41 17.21 -29.09
C TRP A 272 -9.39 16.85 -30.22
N GLN A 273 -9.18 17.37 -31.43
CA GLN A 273 -10.08 17.11 -32.56
C GLN A 273 -10.05 15.63 -32.97
N GLU A 274 -8.84 15.07 -33.06
CA GLU A 274 -8.66 13.67 -33.39
C GLU A 274 -9.15 12.76 -32.26
N LEU A 275 -8.97 13.17 -31.01
CA LEU A 275 -9.50 12.45 -29.85
C LEU A 275 -11.04 12.35 -29.89
N VAL A 276 -11.73 13.44 -30.26
CA VAL A 276 -13.19 13.44 -30.46
C VAL A 276 -13.61 12.43 -31.52
N ASP A 277 -12.93 12.42 -32.67
CA ASP A 277 -13.28 11.55 -33.78
C ASP A 277 -13.01 10.07 -33.44
N VAL A 278 -11.84 9.77 -32.83
CA VAL A 278 -11.48 8.41 -32.38
C VAL A 278 -12.47 7.89 -31.33
N CYS A 279 -12.84 8.72 -30.34
CA CYS A 279 -13.82 8.31 -29.33
C CYS A 279 -15.22 8.09 -29.93
N ASN A 280 -15.64 8.95 -30.87
CA ASN A 280 -16.92 8.79 -31.56
C ASN A 280 -16.96 7.45 -32.32
N ASP A 281 -15.93 7.13 -33.10
CA ASP A 281 -15.86 5.88 -33.87
C ASP A 281 -15.88 4.63 -32.97
N LEU A 282 -15.18 4.68 -31.82
CA LEU A 282 -15.18 3.58 -30.85
C LEU A 282 -16.57 3.35 -30.24
N LEU A 283 -17.31 4.43 -29.97
CA LEU A 283 -18.66 4.40 -29.39
C LEU A 283 -19.74 4.01 -30.41
N GLU A 284 -19.62 4.43 -31.67
CA GLU A 284 -20.48 3.94 -32.77
C GLU A 284 -20.29 2.45 -33.02
N GLY A 285 -19.02 1.99 -33.04
CA GLY A 285 -18.68 0.59 -33.21
C GLY A 285 -19.36 -0.32 -32.19
N ALA A 286 -19.58 0.17 -30.96
CA ALA A 286 -20.27 -0.58 -29.90
C ALA A 286 -21.76 -0.82 -30.18
N GLN A 287 -22.41 0.04 -30.97
CA GLN A 287 -23.85 -0.03 -31.28
C GLN A 287 -24.15 -0.96 -32.48
N SER A 288 -23.16 -1.20 -33.35
CA SER A 288 -23.36 -1.78 -34.68
C SER A 288 -23.66 -3.28 -34.75
N THR A 289 -23.85 -3.99 -33.63
CA THR A 289 -24.12 -5.45 -33.64
C THR A 289 -25.62 -5.77 -33.67
N THR A 290 -26.28 -5.40 -34.76
CA THR A 290 -27.54 -6.05 -35.21
C THR A 290 -27.31 -7.46 -35.78
N THR A 291 -26.06 -7.94 -35.79
CA THR A 291 -25.63 -9.21 -36.37
C THR A 291 -25.36 -10.31 -35.33
N GLY A 292 -26.08 -10.35 -34.22
CA GLY A 292 -26.03 -11.48 -33.27
C GLY A 292 -24.65 -11.82 -32.66
N GLN A 293 -23.63 -10.98 -32.86
CA GLN A 293 -22.33 -11.11 -32.21
C GLN A 293 -22.41 -10.46 -30.83
N MET A 294 -21.84 -11.13 -29.82
CA MET A 294 -21.76 -10.60 -28.47
C MET A 294 -20.99 -9.27 -28.48
N ILE A 295 -21.61 -8.21 -27.94
CA ILE A 295 -20.97 -6.91 -27.72
C ILE A 295 -19.74 -7.12 -26.82
N ASP A 296 -18.56 -6.73 -27.28
CA ASP A 296 -17.32 -6.84 -26.49
C ASP A 296 -17.41 -5.94 -25.26
N ALA A 297 -17.60 -6.55 -24.09
CA ALA A 297 -17.72 -5.83 -22.81
C ALA A 297 -16.49 -4.97 -22.48
N ARG A 298 -15.31 -5.26 -23.07
CA ARG A 298 -14.09 -4.46 -22.89
C ARG A 298 -14.25 -3.04 -23.46
N GLY A 299 -15.14 -2.85 -24.42
CA GLY A 299 -15.41 -1.54 -25.02
C GLY A 299 -16.26 -0.61 -24.15
N ALA A 300 -16.85 -1.10 -23.06
CA ALA A 300 -17.56 -0.27 -22.07
C ALA A 300 -16.56 0.43 -21.12
N ASP A 301 -15.52 1.05 -21.69
CA ASP A 301 -14.44 1.69 -20.95
C ASP A 301 -14.83 3.15 -20.62
N TRP A 302 -14.93 3.47 -19.33
CA TRP A 302 -15.22 4.82 -18.87
C TRP A 302 -14.19 5.83 -19.39
N LYS A 303 -12.94 5.42 -19.60
CA LYS A 303 -11.90 6.34 -20.05
C LYS A 303 -12.15 6.89 -21.46
N VAL A 304 -12.87 6.16 -22.31
CA VAL A 304 -13.29 6.66 -23.63
C VAL A 304 -14.29 7.80 -23.47
N TRP A 305 -15.32 7.65 -22.62
CA TRP A 305 -16.28 8.72 -22.35
C TRP A 305 -15.64 9.95 -21.70
N ASP A 306 -14.77 9.73 -20.71
CA ASP A 306 -14.04 10.78 -19.99
C ASP A 306 -13.16 11.61 -20.94
N ALA A 307 -12.37 10.94 -21.79
CA ALA A 307 -11.54 11.59 -22.79
C ALA A 307 -12.37 12.28 -23.89
N PHE A 308 -13.49 11.67 -24.31
CA PHE A 308 -14.40 12.25 -25.31
C PHE A 308 -15.01 13.57 -24.84
N ILE A 309 -15.49 13.59 -23.60
CA ILE A 309 -16.05 14.78 -22.96
C ILE A 309 -14.97 15.84 -22.76
N THR A 310 -13.81 15.46 -22.21
CA THR A 310 -12.67 16.36 -21.98
C THR A 310 -12.24 17.04 -23.29
N ALA A 311 -12.12 16.27 -24.38
CA ALA A 311 -11.73 16.79 -25.68
C ALA A 311 -12.77 17.74 -26.28
N ALA A 312 -14.06 17.39 -26.20
CA ALA A 312 -15.15 18.26 -26.66
C ALA A 312 -15.16 19.60 -25.89
N ILE A 313 -14.95 19.55 -24.58
CA ILE A 313 -14.88 20.73 -23.71
C ILE A 313 -13.60 21.54 -23.95
N ALA A 314 -12.48 20.91 -24.29
CA ALA A 314 -11.27 21.64 -24.68
C ALA A 314 -11.45 22.38 -26.01
N LEU A 315 -12.22 21.81 -26.96
CA LEU A 315 -12.49 22.41 -28.28
C LEU A 315 -13.53 23.54 -28.24
N GLN A 316 -14.54 23.45 -27.36
CA GLN A 316 -15.65 24.42 -27.26
C GLN A 316 -16.38 24.66 -28.60
N THR A 317 -16.48 23.63 -29.45
CA THR A 317 -17.18 23.74 -30.74
C THR A 317 -18.57 23.11 -30.68
N LYS A 318 -19.54 23.70 -31.38
CA LYS A 318 -20.89 23.13 -31.47
C LYS A 318 -20.87 21.69 -32.01
N GLU A 319 -20.06 21.44 -33.03
CA GLU A 319 -19.96 20.11 -33.66
C GLU A 319 -19.47 19.03 -32.69
N SER A 320 -18.43 19.32 -31.88
CA SER A 320 -17.92 18.36 -30.90
C SER A 320 -18.94 18.07 -29.80
N HIS A 321 -19.64 19.11 -29.32
CA HIS A 321 -20.73 18.95 -28.35
C HIS A 321 -21.91 18.14 -28.91
N ASP A 322 -22.28 18.38 -30.17
CA ASP A 322 -23.34 17.66 -30.87
C ASP A 322 -22.98 16.16 -31.00
N LYS A 323 -21.74 15.83 -31.38
CA LYS A 323 -21.23 14.44 -31.44
C LYS A 323 -21.38 13.71 -30.10
N VAL A 324 -20.93 14.34 -29.00
CA VAL A 324 -21.05 13.74 -27.64
C VAL A 324 -22.51 13.47 -27.29
N ARG A 325 -23.39 14.45 -27.50
CA ARG A 325 -24.82 14.34 -27.21
C ARG A 325 -25.49 13.22 -28.02
N ASP A 326 -25.16 13.13 -29.31
CA ASP A 326 -25.79 12.15 -30.20
C ASP A 326 -25.36 10.72 -29.81
N GLN A 327 -24.10 10.52 -29.41
CA GLN A 327 -23.65 9.25 -28.83
C GLN A 327 -24.37 8.91 -27.52
N ILE A 328 -24.53 9.87 -26.61
CA ILE A 328 -25.28 9.67 -25.36
C ILE A 328 -26.71 9.20 -25.65
N LYS A 329 -27.42 9.90 -26.56
CA LYS A 329 -28.79 9.55 -26.98
C LYS A 329 -28.84 8.14 -27.56
N ALA A 330 -27.92 7.82 -28.47
CA ALA A 330 -27.88 6.51 -29.12
C ALA A 330 -27.63 5.37 -28.12
N HIS A 331 -26.75 5.57 -27.13
CA HIS A 331 -26.47 4.55 -26.13
C HIS A 331 -27.61 4.34 -25.14
N LEU A 332 -28.32 5.41 -24.77
CA LEU A 332 -29.46 5.36 -23.84
C LEU A 332 -30.76 4.86 -24.49
N ALA A 333 -30.83 4.83 -25.83
CA ALA A 333 -32.02 4.38 -26.54
C ALA A 333 -32.44 2.95 -26.13
N PRO A 334 -33.74 2.68 -25.90
CA PRO A 334 -34.23 1.33 -25.59
C PRO A 334 -33.89 0.29 -26.68
N THR A 335 -33.81 0.75 -27.93
CA THR A 335 -33.52 -0.03 -29.14
C THR A 335 -32.03 -0.25 -29.40
N SER A 336 -31.13 0.28 -28.56
CA SER A 336 -29.68 0.25 -28.80
C SER A 336 -29.05 -1.15 -28.75
N GLY A 337 -29.74 -2.15 -28.19
CA GLY A 337 -29.19 -3.51 -28.00
C GLY A 337 -28.05 -3.60 -26.98
N LEU A 338 -27.62 -2.48 -26.40
CA LEU A 338 -26.50 -2.41 -25.46
C LEU A 338 -26.84 -2.96 -24.08
N ASN A 339 -25.83 -3.55 -23.43
CA ASN A 339 -25.95 -4.08 -22.07
C ASN A 339 -26.02 -2.98 -20.99
N LYS A 340 -26.28 -3.38 -19.74
CA LYS A 340 -26.44 -2.47 -18.58
C LYS A 340 -25.18 -1.62 -18.31
N THR A 341 -23.98 -2.13 -18.57
CA THR A 341 -22.71 -1.42 -18.32
C THR A 341 -22.54 -0.22 -19.26
N TYR A 342 -22.80 -0.42 -20.56
CA TYR A 342 -22.78 0.68 -21.54
C TYR A 342 -23.82 1.75 -21.21
N LYS A 343 -25.05 1.34 -20.88
CA LYS A 343 -26.14 2.25 -20.51
C LYS A 343 -25.83 3.05 -19.24
N ARG A 344 -25.19 2.42 -18.24
CA ARG A 344 -24.72 3.11 -17.03
C ARG A 344 -23.65 4.16 -17.38
N ASN A 345 -22.64 3.79 -18.17
CA ASN A 345 -21.59 4.73 -18.56
C ASN A 345 -22.13 5.89 -19.40
N ALA A 346 -23.08 5.65 -20.30
CA ALA A 346 -23.74 6.72 -21.06
C ALA A 346 -24.59 7.64 -20.17
N SER A 347 -25.27 7.08 -19.16
CA SER A 347 -26.01 7.88 -18.17
C SER A 347 -25.06 8.73 -17.31
N LEU A 348 -23.91 8.19 -16.92
CA LEU A 348 -22.87 8.92 -16.21
C LEU A 348 -22.17 9.96 -17.11
N ALA A 349 -22.00 9.67 -18.40
CA ALA A 349 -21.47 10.60 -19.39
C ALA A 349 -22.43 11.80 -19.57
N ASN A 350 -23.74 11.57 -19.63
CA ASN A 350 -24.74 12.64 -19.62
C ASN A 350 -24.61 13.52 -18.39
N LEU A 351 -24.42 12.91 -17.21
CA LEU A 351 -24.18 13.65 -15.97
C LEU A 351 -22.88 14.47 -16.04
N SER A 352 -21.76 13.88 -16.43
CA SER A 352 -20.47 14.59 -16.55
C SER A 352 -20.56 15.76 -17.51
N PHE A 353 -21.11 15.51 -18.70
CA PHE A 353 -21.22 16.51 -19.75
C PHE A 353 -22.08 17.70 -19.29
N CYS A 354 -23.17 17.47 -18.56
CA CYS A 354 -24.00 18.55 -18.02
C CYS A 354 -23.27 19.42 -16.97
N PHE A 355 -22.34 18.84 -16.19
CA PHE A 355 -21.63 19.57 -15.14
C PHE A 355 -20.40 20.32 -15.65
N GLU A 356 -19.74 19.79 -16.68
CA GLU A 356 -18.51 20.35 -17.20
C GLU A 356 -18.73 21.35 -18.35
N LEU A 357 -19.89 21.28 -19.03
CA LEU A 357 -20.29 22.27 -20.02
C LEU A 357 -20.43 23.65 -19.35
N GLN A 358 -19.57 24.60 -19.73
CA GLN A 358 -19.67 25.98 -19.24
C GLN A 358 -21.00 26.59 -19.69
N LYS A 359 -21.54 27.53 -18.89
CA LYS A 359 -22.70 28.36 -19.27
C LYS A 359 -22.32 29.27 -20.45
N ASP A 360 -22.18 28.72 -21.64
CA ASP A 360 -22.43 29.47 -22.85
C ASP A 360 -23.90 29.88 -22.75
N GLY A 361 -24.18 31.18 -22.67
CA GLY A 361 -25.52 31.74 -22.42
C GLY A 361 -26.62 31.37 -23.42
N GLU A 362 -26.42 30.34 -24.24
CA GLU A 362 -27.40 29.72 -25.09
C GLU A 362 -27.79 28.34 -24.54
N ASN A 363 -29.09 28.12 -24.34
CA ASN A 363 -29.72 26.84 -23.99
C ASN A 363 -29.47 25.77 -25.07
N ARG A 364 -28.25 25.27 -25.18
CA ARG A 364 -27.86 24.26 -26.17
C ARG A 364 -28.07 22.87 -25.57
N THR A 365 -29.33 22.42 -25.68
CA THR A 365 -29.83 21.03 -25.80
C THR A 365 -29.16 19.94 -24.93
N PHE A 366 -29.63 19.85 -23.69
CA PHE A 366 -29.43 18.72 -22.81
C PHE A 366 -30.33 17.52 -23.18
N VAL A 367 -29.90 16.30 -22.88
CA VAL A 367 -30.79 15.12 -22.86
C VAL A 367 -31.48 15.08 -21.50
N ILE A 368 -32.38 16.03 -21.26
CA ILE A 368 -33.13 16.15 -20.01
C ILE A 368 -34.61 15.88 -20.28
N PRO A 369 -35.33 15.25 -19.34
CA PRO A 369 -36.79 15.24 -19.28
C PRO A 369 -37.44 16.62 -19.57
N SER A 370 -38.08 16.79 -20.72
CA SER A 370 -38.92 17.97 -21.03
C SER A 370 -40.33 17.74 -20.50
N GLY A 371 -40.85 18.67 -19.67
CA GLY A 371 -42.19 18.55 -19.08
C GLY A 371 -42.59 19.75 -18.23
N SER A 372 -43.90 19.95 -18.00
CA SER A 372 -44.45 21.06 -17.19
C SER A 372 -43.98 21.07 -15.73
N ARG A 373 -43.58 19.91 -15.19
CA ARG A 373 -42.95 19.77 -13.86
C ARG A 373 -41.47 20.18 -13.80
N PHE A 374 -40.82 20.38 -14.94
CA PHE A 374 -39.39 20.73 -15.05
C PHE A 374 -39.16 22.22 -15.35
N SER A 375 -40.22 23.04 -15.40
CA SER A 375 -40.06 24.49 -15.60
C SER A 375 -39.28 25.11 -14.43
N GLY A 376 -38.03 25.50 -14.69
CA GLY A 376 -37.16 26.15 -13.70
C GLY A 376 -36.22 25.23 -12.92
N ILE A 377 -36.12 23.93 -13.25
CA ILE A 377 -35.10 23.02 -12.66
C ILE A 377 -33.77 23.17 -13.40
N ASP A 378 -32.67 23.31 -12.66
CA ASP A 378 -31.33 23.43 -13.25
C ASP A 378 -30.93 22.14 -14.00
N PRO A 379 -30.32 22.25 -15.19
CA PRO A 379 -29.92 21.09 -15.99
C PRO A 379 -29.06 20.05 -15.25
N ARG A 380 -28.17 20.52 -14.36
CA ARG A 380 -27.31 19.64 -13.56
C ARG A 380 -28.12 18.84 -12.54
N GLN A 381 -29.12 19.46 -11.93
CA GLN A 381 -30.04 18.78 -11.00
C GLN A 381 -30.85 17.72 -11.74
N ALA A 382 -31.39 18.05 -12.92
CA ALA A 382 -32.19 17.11 -13.69
C ALA A 382 -31.38 15.91 -14.20
N ALA A 383 -30.13 16.12 -14.63
CA ALA A 383 -29.22 15.02 -15.00
C ALA A 383 -28.91 14.11 -13.80
N LEU A 384 -28.63 14.69 -12.62
CA LEU A 384 -28.40 13.93 -11.39
C LEU A 384 -29.62 13.08 -11.00
N MET A 385 -30.81 13.69 -11.00
CA MET A 385 -32.06 13.00 -10.68
C MET A 385 -32.35 11.86 -11.66
N THR A 386 -32.06 12.07 -12.95
CA THR A 386 -32.22 11.05 -13.99
C THR A 386 -31.28 9.86 -13.76
N HIS A 387 -30.01 10.12 -13.41
CA HIS A 387 -29.06 9.05 -13.09
C HIS A 387 -29.48 8.26 -11.85
N LEU A 388 -29.89 8.95 -10.78
CA LEU A 388 -30.30 8.31 -9.52
C LEU A 388 -31.62 7.54 -9.64
N SER A 389 -32.58 7.98 -10.47
CA SER A 389 -33.82 7.24 -10.69
C SER A 389 -33.56 5.89 -11.38
N GLN A 390 -32.58 5.84 -12.28
CA GLN A 390 -32.17 4.63 -13.00
C GLN A 390 -31.27 3.74 -12.14
N TYR A 391 -30.22 4.29 -11.52
CA TYR A 391 -29.14 3.51 -10.90
C TYR A 391 -29.03 3.65 -9.38
N GLY A 392 -29.87 4.48 -8.72
CA GLY A 392 -29.79 4.73 -7.27
C GLY A 392 -29.98 3.51 -6.37
N HIS A 393 -30.49 2.41 -6.91
CA HIS A 393 -30.64 1.11 -6.25
C HIS A 393 -29.40 0.21 -6.34
N THR A 394 -28.37 0.65 -7.06
CA THR A 394 -27.08 -0.04 -7.16
C THR A 394 -26.12 0.45 -6.09
N ALA A 395 -25.20 -0.39 -5.64
CA ALA A 395 -24.20 -0.02 -4.65
C ALA A 395 -23.19 1.04 -5.16
N SER A 396 -23.01 1.17 -6.49
CA SER A 396 -22.10 2.16 -7.09
C SER A 396 -22.66 3.57 -7.11
N ALA A 397 -23.99 3.73 -6.98
CA ALA A 397 -24.67 5.00 -7.24
C ALA A 397 -24.12 6.18 -6.45
N PHE A 398 -23.77 5.98 -5.18
CA PHE A 398 -23.13 7.03 -4.38
C PHE A 398 -21.79 7.45 -4.97
N GLY A 399 -20.92 6.49 -5.31
CA GLY A 399 -19.62 6.77 -5.92
C GLY A 399 -19.73 7.43 -7.30
N ASP A 400 -20.78 7.10 -8.05
CA ASP A 400 -21.05 7.66 -9.38
C ASP A 400 -21.37 9.16 -9.31
N VAL A 401 -22.11 9.59 -8.28
CA VAL A 401 -22.62 10.96 -8.20
C VAL A 401 -21.87 11.89 -7.23
N LYS A 402 -21.09 11.32 -6.29
CA LYS A 402 -20.43 12.04 -5.18
C LYS A 402 -19.69 13.30 -5.64
N ARG A 403 -18.85 13.19 -6.68
CA ARG A 403 -18.04 14.30 -7.20
C ARG A 403 -18.87 15.47 -7.73
N TYR A 404 -20.06 15.19 -8.26
CA TYR A 404 -20.94 16.21 -8.84
C TYR A 404 -21.77 16.89 -7.77
N VAL A 405 -22.30 16.11 -6.81
CA VAL A 405 -23.05 16.63 -5.67
C VAL A 405 -22.22 17.66 -4.89
N GLU A 406 -20.92 17.42 -4.77
CA GLU A 406 -19.98 18.33 -4.10
C GLU A 406 -19.86 19.72 -4.77
N THR A 407 -20.17 19.84 -6.06
CA THR A 407 -20.03 21.12 -6.80
C THR A 407 -21.25 22.04 -6.71
N PHE A 408 -22.37 21.57 -6.17
CA PHE A 408 -23.56 22.40 -6.02
C PHE A 408 -23.42 23.41 -4.88
N SER A 409 -24.06 24.57 -5.04
CA SER A 409 -24.20 25.56 -3.97
C SER A 409 -25.23 25.14 -2.91
N GLN A 410 -25.16 25.76 -1.73
CA GLN A 410 -26.09 25.50 -0.63
C GLN A 410 -27.57 25.73 -1.01
N GLY A 411 -27.85 26.75 -1.83
CA GLY A 411 -29.20 27.05 -2.30
C GLY A 411 -29.73 25.98 -3.24
N GLU A 412 -28.93 25.55 -4.21
CA GLU A 412 -29.28 24.50 -5.18
C GLU A 412 -29.55 23.16 -4.47
N ILE A 413 -28.79 22.86 -3.41
CA ILE A 413 -28.97 21.62 -2.65
C ILE A 413 -30.17 21.72 -1.71
N ALA A 414 -30.38 22.85 -1.02
CA ALA A 414 -31.59 23.04 -0.22
C ALA A 414 -32.87 22.93 -1.08
N GLU A 415 -32.80 23.39 -2.34
CA GLU A 415 -33.87 23.18 -3.32
C GLU A 415 -34.00 21.70 -3.72
N LEU A 416 -32.89 21.03 -4.05
CA LEU A 416 -32.88 19.60 -4.40
C LEU A 416 -33.37 18.69 -3.26
N PHE A 417 -33.05 19.01 -2.00
CA PHE A 417 -33.44 18.21 -0.83
C PHE A 417 -34.82 18.62 -0.31
N GLY A 418 -35.15 19.91 -0.31
CA GLY A 418 -36.41 20.47 0.19
C GLY A 418 -37.59 20.30 -0.76
N LYS A 419 -37.36 20.30 -2.09
CA LYS A 419 -38.39 19.96 -3.11
C LYS A 419 -38.26 18.53 -3.62
N GLY A 420 -37.09 17.90 -3.45
CA GLY A 420 -36.69 16.77 -4.30
C GLY A 420 -36.32 15.47 -3.60
N ILE A 421 -35.99 15.34 -2.31
CA ILE A 421 -35.75 13.98 -1.73
C ILE A 421 -37.03 13.18 -1.43
N PRO A 422 -38.07 13.78 -0.82
CA PRO A 422 -39.39 13.13 -0.73
C PRO A 422 -39.95 12.77 -2.12
N VAL A 423 -39.47 13.48 -3.14
CA VAL A 423 -39.94 13.49 -4.52
C VAL A 423 -39.00 12.68 -5.46
N LEU A 424 -37.74 12.39 -5.06
CA LEU A 424 -36.71 11.57 -5.72
C LEU A 424 -37.07 10.08 -5.72
N GLY A 425 -38.30 9.75 -5.36
CA GLY A 425 -39.10 8.91 -6.24
C GLY A 425 -38.53 7.52 -6.47
N LEU A 426 -37.77 6.97 -5.52
CA LEU A 426 -37.41 5.54 -5.55
C LEU A 426 -38.67 4.66 -5.51
N ARG A 427 -39.82 5.22 -5.08
CA ARG A 427 -41.14 4.61 -5.10
C ARG A 427 -42.03 4.95 -6.31
N PHE A 428 -41.83 6.07 -7.02
CA PHE A 428 -42.68 6.47 -8.16
C PHE A 428 -41.88 7.21 -9.25
N PRO A 429 -41.15 6.50 -10.11
CA PRO A 429 -40.33 7.11 -11.17
C PRO A 429 -41.15 7.63 -12.37
N TRP A 430 -42.44 7.25 -12.48
CA TRP A 430 -43.29 7.63 -13.62
C TRP A 430 -44.21 8.83 -13.36
N ALA A 431 -44.30 9.34 -12.14
CA ALA A 431 -45.10 10.55 -11.88
C ALA A 431 -44.54 11.81 -12.57
N TRP A 432 -43.46 11.69 -13.34
CA TRP A 432 -42.68 12.78 -13.90
C TRP A 432 -42.71 12.87 -15.42
N VAL A 433 -43.35 11.93 -16.14
CA VAL A 433 -43.36 11.92 -17.62
C VAL A 433 -44.77 11.70 -18.19
N ASP A 434 -45.81 11.66 -17.37
CA ASP A 434 -47.17 11.64 -17.88
C ASP A 434 -47.64 13.08 -18.14
N GLU A 435 -48.03 13.30 -19.40
CA GLU A 435 -48.68 14.48 -19.99
C GLU A 435 -47.79 15.66 -20.43
N VAL A 436 -47.08 15.51 -21.56
CA VAL A 436 -46.92 16.59 -22.54
C VAL A 436 -47.03 15.99 -23.95
N GLU A 437 -48.07 16.38 -24.68
CA GLU A 437 -48.14 16.27 -26.15
C GLU A 437 -47.32 17.44 -26.75
N ASP A 438 -46.48 17.16 -27.74
CA ASP A 438 -45.77 18.12 -28.62
C ASP A 438 -44.38 18.72 -28.25
N VAL A 439 -43.55 18.06 -27.46
CA VAL A 439 -42.07 18.25 -27.52
C VAL A 439 -41.39 16.89 -27.50
N GLU A 440 -40.33 16.69 -28.30
CA GLU A 440 -39.58 15.42 -28.41
C GLU A 440 -39.43 14.74 -27.04
N LYS A 441 -40.12 13.61 -26.86
CA LYS A 441 -40.09 12.84 -25.61
C LYS A 441 -38.66 12.37 -25.36
N PRO A 442 -38.06 12.68 -24.21
CA PRO A 442 -36.74 12.17 -23.87
C PRO A 442 -36.80 10.65 -23.72
N PHE A 443 -35.91 9.94 -24.41
CA PHE A 443 -35.81 8.50 -24.33
C PHE A 443 -35.16 8.08 -23.00
N ILE A 444 -35.99 7.77 -22.01
CA ILE A 444 -35.56 7.17 -20.73
C ILE A 444 -35.86 5.66 -20.83
N ALA A 445 -34.84 4.82 -20.57
CA ALA A 445 -35.03 3.36 -20.58
C ALA A 445 -36.08 2.91 -19.54
N PRO A 446 -36.98 1.96 -19.86
CA PRO A 446 -38.00 1.47 -18.94
C PRO A 446 -37.39 0.73 -17.73
N ARG A 447 -37.98 0.89 -16.54
CA ARG A 447 -37.47 0.33 -15.27
C ARG A 447 -37.77 -1.17 -15.13
N GLU A 448 -36.82 -1.92 -14.59
CA GLU A 448 -37.02 -3.27 -14.03
C GLU A 448 -37.67 -3.17 -12.62
N GLU A 449 -38.50 -4.15 -12.22
CA GLU A 449 -39.02 -4.20 -10.84
C GLU A 449 -37.88 -4.27 -9.82
N LEU A 450 -37.96 -3.44 -8.77
CA LEU A 450 -36.93 -3.44 -7.71
C LEU A 450 -37.13 -4.60 -6.74
N SER A 451 -36.04 -5.28 -6.42
CA SER A 451 -35.98 -6.20 -5.29
C SER A 451 -35.99 -5.46 -3.94
N ASP A 452 -36.33 -6.18 -2.85
CA ASP A 452 -36.21 -5.67 -1.48
C ASP A 452 -34.79 -5.19 -1.16
N VAL A 453 -33.76 -5.85 -1.72
CA VAL A 453 -32.37 -5.44 -1.62
C VAL A 453 -32.15 -4.09 -2.31
N GLY A 454 -32.65 -3.94 -3.54
CA GLY A 454 -32.57 -2.69 -4.29
C GLY A 454 -33.22 -1.51 -3.57
N LEU A 455 -34.39 -1.71 -2.95
CA LEU A 455 -35.07 -0.69 -2.13
C LEU A 455 -34.25 -0.26 -0.91
N ARG A 456 -33.61 -1.21 -0.22
CA ARG A 456 -32.75 -0.93 0.94
C ARG A 456 -31.46 -0.23 0.52
N THR A 457 -30.81 -0.69 -0.56
CA THR A 457 -29.62 -0.04 -1.12
C THR A 457 -29.92 1.39 -1.54
N SER A 458 -31.07 1.62 -2.18
CA SER A 458 -31.56 2.96 -2.50
C SER A 458 -31.72 3.87 -1.30
N HIS A 459 -32.30 3.37 -0.21
CA HIS A 459 -32.42 4.13 1.02
C HIS A 459 -31.05 4.48 1.62
N VAL A 460 -30.12 3.53 1.62
CA VAL A 460 -28.74 3.73 2.07
C VAL A 460 -28.02 4.76 1.21
N THR A 461 -28.16 4.72 -0.11
CA THR A 461 -27.61 5.73 -1.04
C THR A 461 -28.11 7.13 -0.70
N LEU A 462 -29.41 7.29 -0.44
CA LEU A 462 -29.97 8.58 -0.03
C LEU A 462 -29.39 9.06 1.30
N GLN A 463 -29.26 8.17 2.28
CA GLN A 463 -28.66 8.49 3.58
C GLN A 463 -27.19 8.92 3.43
N LYS A 464 -26.42 8.23 2.58
CA LYS A 464 -25.04 8.61 2.24
C LYS A 464 -24.99 10.01 1.63
N LEU A 465 -25.85 10.31 0.65
CA LEU A 465 -25.89 11.64 0.00
C LEU A 465 -26.29 12.75 0.97
N GLU A 466 -27.26 12.49 1.85
CA GLU A 466 -27.69 13.44 2.88
C GLU A 466 -26.55 13.75 3.86
N ILE A 467 -25.86 12.73 4.39
CA ILE A 467 -24.75 12.91 5.32
C ILE A 467 -23.54 13.53 4.62
N PHE A 468 -23.23 13.10 3.41
CA PHE A 468 -22.17 13.68 2.58
C PHE A 468 -22.39 15.19 2.43
N TYR A 469 -23.62 15.63 2.14
CA TYR A 469 -23.96 17.05 2.08
C TYR A 469 -23.80 17.78 3.42
N HIS A 470 -24.21 17.16 4.54
CA HIS A 470 -23.95 17.75 5.87
C HIS A 470 -22.46 18.05 6.08
N ASN A 471 -21.58 17.24 5.48
CA ASN A 471 -20.13 17.42 5.51
C ASN A 471 -19.62 18.43 4.45
N CYS A 472 -20.29 18.62 3.30
CA CYS A 472 -19.92 19.61 2.27
C CYS A 472 -19.97 21.06 2.75
N ASN A 473 -20.74 21.35 3.81
CA ASN A 473 -20.92 22.69 4.35
C ASN A 473 -19.84 23.10 5.35
N LEU A 474 -18.68 22.44 5.37
CA LEU A 474 -17.53 22.87 6.17
C LEU A 474 -16.81 24.04 5.49
N PRO A 475 -16.35 25.07 6.23
CA PRO A 475 -15.37 25.98 5.66
C PRO A 475 -14.13 25.18 5.22
N PRO A 476 -13.50 25.51 4.08
CA PRO A 476 -12.30 24.82 3.64
C PRO A 476 -11.24 24.91 4.74
N ILE A 477 -10.68 23.77 5.14
CA ILE A 477 -9.57 23.72 6.10
C ILE A 477 -8.34 24.28 5.36
N PRO A 478 -7.76 25.42 5.76
CA PRO A 478 -6.88 26.20 4.89
C PRO A 478 -5.60 25.49 4.44
N ASN A 479 -5.07 24.50 5.17
CA ASN A 479 -3.87 23.75 4.78
C ASN A 479 -3.84 22.31 5.28
N GLY A 480 -3.08 21.45 4.59
CA GLY A 480 -2.75 20.09 5.04
C GLY A 480 -1.90 20.01 6.32
N ALA A 481 -1.16 21.08 6.66
CA ALA A 481 -0.48 21.23 7.94
C ALA A 481 -1.43 21.65 9.08
N ASP A 482 -2.60 22.22 8.75
CA ASP A 482 -3.62 22.67 9.71
C ASP A 482 -4.56 21.53 10.17
N TYR A 483 -4.42 20.31 9.66
CA TYR A 483 -5.08 19.15 10.28
C TYR A 483 -4.55 18.90 11.71
N GLU A 484 -3.32 19.35 12.02
CA GLU A 484 -2.76 19.42 13.39
C GLU A 484 -3.42 20.55 14.23
N SER A 485 -3.95 21.59 13.57
CA SER A 485 -4.58 22.77 14.19
C SER A 485 -6.05 22.58 14.60
N ILE A 486 -6.76 21.58 14.03
CA ILE A 486 -8.12 21.21 14.47
C ILE A 486 -8.16 20.90 15.99
N ALA A 487 -7.02 20.51 16.57
CA ALA A 487 -6.86 20.34 18.01
C ALA A 487 -6.52 21.64 18.77
N SER A 488 -5.80 22.60 18.17
CA SER A 488 -5.30 23.81 18.83
C SER A 488 -6.32 24.96 18.95
N THR A 489 -7.42 24.85 18.23
CA THR A 489 -8.48 25.87 18.11
C THR A 489 -9.50 25.94 19.24
N ILE A 490 -9.37 25.05 20.23
CA ILE A 490 -10.05 25.23 21.52
C ILE A 490 -9.25 26.20 22.41
N GLU A 491 -7.93 26.35 22.16
CA GLU A 491 -7.06 27.29 22.88
C GLU A 491 -6.95 28.66 22.17
N SER A 492 -7.12 28.74 20.85
CA SER A 492 -7.33 30.02 20.16
C SER A 492 -8.80 30.40 20.22
N ASN A 493 -9.10 31.65 20.61
CA ASN A 493 -10.45 32.23 20.66
C ASN A 493 -11.11 32.36 19.26
N ASP A 494 -11.01 31.34 18.40
CA ASP A 494 -11.46 31.41 17.02
C ASP A 494 -12.99 31.45 16.91
N GLU A 495 -13.47 32.22 15.94
CA GLU A 495 -14.88 32.53 15.74
C GLU A 495 -15.70 31.27 15.41
N TYR A 496 -16.62 30.89 16.30
CA TYR A 496 -17.60 29.82 16.04
C TYR A 496 -18.45 30.13 14.81
N ALA A 497 -18.41 29.27 13.79
CA ALA A 497 -19.34 29.34 12.67
C ALA A 497 -20.71 28.80 13.07
N THR A 498 -21.78 29.33 12.47
CA THR A 498 -23.11 28.73 12.59
C THR A 498 -23.22 27.50 11.71
N CYS A 499 -23.86 26.45 12.23
CA CYS A 499 -24.20 25.28 11.45
C CYS A 499 -25.31 25.67 10.47
N ALA A 500 -25.07 25.49 9.16
CA ALA A 500 -26.05 25.78 8.11
C ALA A 500 -27.37 24.99 8.26
N TRP A 501 -27.35 23.89 9.01
CA TRP A 501 -28.50 23.01 9.19
C TRP A 501 -29.32 23.32 10.45
N CYS A 502 -28.67 23.30 11.62
CA CYS A 502 -29.38 23.47 12.89
C CYS A 502 -29.23 24.88 13.50
N GLY A 503 -28.49 25.78 12.84
CA GLY A 503 -28.22 27.14 13.31
C GLY A 503 -27.27 27.25 14.51
N ASN A 504 -26.95 26.13 15.18
CA ASN A 504 -26.09 26.14 16.38
C ASN A 504 -24.64 26.43 16.02
N LYS A 505 -23.92 27.01 16.97
CA LYS A 505 -22.46 27.16 16.89
C LYS A 505 -21.81 25.80 16.71
N ARG A 506 -20.87 25.74 15.79
CA ARG A 506 -20.04 24.56 15.53
C ARG A 506 -18.59 24.99 15.42
N TYR A 507 -17.70 24.04 15.64
CA TYR A 507 -16.29 24.15 15.30
C TYR A 507 -16.11 23.63 13.86
N VAL A 508 -15.30 22.59 13.63
CA VAL A 508 -15.32 21.86 12.35
C VAL A 508 -16.67 21.18 12.17
N TRP A 509 -16.99 20.17 12.97
CA TRP A 509 -18.26 19.44 12.87
C TRP A 509 -19.33 20.03 13.79
N CYS A 510 -20.59 20.01 13.35
CA CYS A 510 -21.71 20.29 14.24
C CYS A 510 -22.01 19.05 15.10
N GLU A 511 -21.61 19.10 16.37
CA GLU A 511 -21.80 18.00 17.32
C GLU A 511 -23.26 17.57 17.40
N ARG A 512 -24.21 18.52 17.47
CA ARG A 512 -25.65 18.22 17.53
C ARG A 512 -26.12 17.42 16.31
N CYS A 513 -25.74 17.84 15.10
CA CYS A 513 -26.11 17.15 13.87
C CYS A 513 -25.45 15.77 13.78
N GLN A 514 -24.17 15.66 14.15
CA GLN A 514 -23.47 14.36 14.16
C GLN A 514 -24.12 13.38 15.14
N LYS A 515 -24.46 13.81 16.36
CA LYS A 515 -25.18 13.01 17.35
C LYS A 515 -26.55 12.55 16.83
N ALA A 516 -27.30 13.45 16.19
CA ALA A 516 -28.60 13.12 15.58
C ALA A 516 -28.47 12.08 14.46
N ASN A 517 -27.46 12.22 13.60
CA ASN A 517 -27.17 11.27 12.52
C ASN A 517 -26.81 9.89 13.08
N VAL A 518 -25.95 9.80 14.10
CA VAL A 518 -25.59 8.54 14.76
C VAL A 518 -26.84 7.84 15.28
N MET A 519 -27.70 8.53 16.04
CA MET A 519 -28.91 7.95 16.60
C MET A 519 -29.86 7.43 15.50
N ARG A 520 -30.03 8.20 14.43
CA ARG A 520 -30.87 7.82 13.27
C ARG A 520 -30.34 6.55 12.59
N LEU A 521 -29.06 6.55 12.23
CA LEU A 521 -28.41 5.45 11.51
C LEU A 521 -28.40 4.15 12.33
N VAL A 522 -28.07 4.24 13.62
CA VAL A 522 -28.02 3.08 14.52
C VAL A 522 -29.42 2.50 14.74
N ARG A 523 -30.43 3.35 14.94
CA ARG A 523 -31.83 2.92 15.04
C ARG A 523 -32.25 2.18 13.78
N ASP A 524 -32.03 2.77 12.61
CA ASP A 524 -32.49 2.20 11.34
C ASP A 524 -31.74 0.88 11.03
N TYR A 525 -30.43 0.81 11.29
CA TYR A 525 -29.65 -0.43 11.20
C TYR A 525 -30.18 -1.53 12.13
N SER A 526 -30.33 -1.23 13.42
CA SER A 526 -30.82 -2.17 14.43
C SER A 526 -32.25 -2.65 14.12
N THR A 527 -33.14 -1.73 13.73
CA THR A 527 -34.53 -2.04 13.34
C THR A 527 -34.55 -3.02 12.18
N ALA A 528 -33.69 -2.82 11.18
CA ALA A 528 -33.56 -3.75 10.07
C ALA A 528 -33.01 -5.13 10.50
N MET A 529 -32.03 -5.17 11.40
CA MET A 529 -31.46 -6.42 11.93
C MET A 529 -32.50 -7.23 12.72
N LYS A 530 -33.41 -6.55 13.41
CA LYS A 530 -34.56 -7.14 14.13
C LYS A 530 -35.71 -7.58 13.20
N GLY A 531 -35.57 -7.39 11.88
CA GLY A 531 -36.55 -7.84 10.87
C GLY A 531 -37.72 -6.88 10.66
N PHE A 532 -37.68 -5.68 11.23
CA PHE A 532 -38.72 -4.66 11.10
C PHE A 532 -38.48 -3.72 9.91
N ASN A 533 -39.54 -3.02 9.50
CA ASN A 533 -39.45 -1.98 8.48
C ASN A 533 -38.66 -0.77 9.01
N ILE A 534 -37.82 -0.21 8.14
CA ILE A 534 -37.07 1.02 8.40
C ILE A 534 -37.79 2.22 7.79
N GLY A 535 -37.52 3.42 8.31
CA GLY A 535 -38.25 4.66 7.99
C GLY A 535 -39.29 4.98 9.04
N GLY A 536 -38.88 5.70 10.09
CA GLY A 536 -39.74 6.14 11.20
C GLY A 536 -40.63 7.35 10.87
N PRO A 537 -41.23 8.01 11.89
CA PRO A 537 -42.23 9.09 11.77
C PRO A 537 -41.87 10.29 10.87
N TRP A 538 -40.60 10.42 10.52
CA TRP A 538 -40.02 11.50 9.71
C TRP A 538 -40.03 11.19 8.20
N VAL A 539 -40.42 9.97 7.83
CA VAL A 539 -40.79 9.58 6.46
C VAL A 539 -42.30 9.38 6.50
N GLU A 540 -43.06 10.43 6.19
CA GLU A 540 -44.54 10.46 6.27
C GLU A 540 -45.22 9.13 5.90
N GLY A 541 -45.50 8.30 6.91
CA GLY A 541 -46.35 7.10 6.81
C GLY A 541 -45.90 5.94 5.91
N CYS A 542 -44.66 5.89 5.41
CA CYS A 542 -44.28 4.93 4.36
C CYS A 542 -43.12 4.00 4.76
N PRO A 543 -43.36 2.80 5.33
CA PRO A 543 -42.30 1.84 5.64
C PRO A 543 -41.50 1.43 4.41
N ILE A 544 -40.17 1.24 4.54
CA ILE A 544 -39.29 0.82 3.45
C ILE A 544 -39.14 -0.70 3.45
N GLY A 545 -39.60 -1.33 2.37
CA GLY A 545 -39.56 -2.79 2.18
C GLY A 545 -40.66 -3.55 2.92
N ILE A 546 -40.66 -4.87 2.75
CA ILE A 546 -41.49 -5.79 3.54
C ILE A 546 -40.68 -6.19 4.79
N PRO A 547 -41.29 -6.26 6.00
CA PRO A 547 -40.59 -6.70 7.20
C PRO A 547 -40.33 -8.20 7.10
N LYS A 548 -39.17 -8.54 6.53
CA LYS A 548 -38.63 -9.89 6.39
C LYS A 548 -37.12 -9.82 6.57
N HIS A 549 -36.55 -10.85 7.18
CA HIS A 549 -35.10 -11.05 7.15
C HIS A 549 -34.68 -11.27 5.69
N LEU A 550 -33.67 -10.52 5.23
CA LEU A 550 -33.09 -10.74 3.92
C LEU A 550 -32.45 -12.13 3.91
N LYS A 551 -32.80 -12.95 2.93
CA LYS A 551 -32.10 -14.22 2.67
C LYS A 551 -30.80 -13.91 1.94
N LEU A 552 -29.77 -13.58 2.70
CA LEU A 552 -28.42 -13.35 2.20
C LEU A 552 -27.61 -14.64 2.25
N LEU A 553 -26.72 -14.84 1.29
CA LEU A 553 -25.71 -15.89 1.39
C LEU A 553 -24.73 -15.54 2.52
N PRO A 554 -24.06 -16.52 3.15
CA PRO A 554 -23.07 -16.25 4.20
C PRO A 554 -21.93 -15.31 3.78
N THR A 555 -21.68 -15.21 2.47
CA THR A 555 -20.65 -14.36 1.87
C THR A 555 -21.14 -13.00 1.39
N ASP A 556 -22.46 -12.76 1.42
CA ASP A 556 -23.03 -11.47 0.99
C ASP A 556 -22.87 -10.44 2.11
N THR A 557 -22.53 -9.21 1.73
CA THR A 557 -22.58 -8.08 2.66
C THR A 557 -24.02 -7.60 2.81
N HIS A 558 -24.39 -7.19 4.02
CA HIS A 558 -25.72 -6.66 4.25
C HIS A 558 -25.81 -5.23 3.67
N PRO A 559 -26.84 -4.89 2.87
CA PRO A 559 -26.91 -3.60 2.18
C PRO A 559 -26.95 -2.39 3.11
N LEU A 560 -27.35 -2.60 4.38
CA LEU A 560 -27.41 -1.56 5.40
C LEU A 560 -26.12 -1.40 6.23
N ASP A 561 -25.09 -2.22 6.01
CA ASP A 561 -23.82 -2.12 6.76
C ASP A 561 -23.20 -0.73 6.67
N ASP A 562 -23.35 -0.05 5.53
CA ASP A 562 -22.89 1.32 5.35
C ASP A 562 -23.52 2.31 6.35
N MET A 563 -24.72 2.03 6.88
CA MET A 563 -25.31 2.86 7.94
C MET A 563 -24.56 2.70 9.26
N ALA A 564 -24.21 1.47 9.64
CA ALA A 564 -23.41 1.22 10.84
C ALA A 564 -22.00 1.81 10.67
N ILE A 565 -21.40 1.69 9.48
CA ILE A 565 -20.11 2.28 9.16
C ILE A 565 -20.18 3.82 9.23
N MET A 566 -21.18 4.46 8.60
CA MET A 566 -21.36 5.92 8.68
C MET A 566 -21.58 6.39 10.11
N ALA A 567 -22.35 5.66 10.92
CA ALA A 567 -22.55 5.98 12.33
C ALA A 567 -21.24 5.87 13.13
N ALA A 568 -20.44 4.84 12.89
CA ALA A 568 -19.13 4.69 13.50
C ALA A 568 -18.17 5.83 13.07
N ILE A 569 -18.18 6.22 11.80
CA ILE A 569 -17.41 7.37 11.30
C ILE A 569 -17.84 8.67 11.97
N SER A 570 -19.14 8.90 12.14
CA SER A 570 -19.65 10.06 12.88
C SER A 570 -19.22 10.05 14.35
N LEU A 571 -19.19 8.88 15.00
CA LEU A 571 -18.64 8.73 16.36
C LEU A 571 -17.14 9.03 16.41
N ILE A 572 -16.36 8.58 15.42
CA ILE A 572 -14.94 8.90 15.28
C ILE A 572 -14.75 10.41 15.08
N LYS A 573 -15.56 11.07 14.24
CA LYS A 573 -15.50 12.52 14.07
C LYS A 573 -15.79 13.31 15.35
N LEU A 574 -16.65 12.78 16.20
CA LEU A 574 -16.98 13.37 17.51
C LEU A 574 -15.80 13.30 18.52
N THR A 575 -14.74 12.54 18.24
CA THR A 575 -13.53 12.54 19.10
C THR A 575 -12.66 13.76 18.90
N ALA A 576 -12.80 14.45 17.75
CA ALA A 576 -12.01 15.59 17.30
C ALA A 576 -10.49 15.45 17.54
N THR A 577 -9.71 14.86 16.63
CA THR A 577 -8.24 15.11 16.46
C THR A 577 -7.62 14.23 15.37
N PRO A 578 -6.39 14.54 14.88
CA PRO A 578 -5.41 13.46 15.01
C PRO A 578 -3.98 13.80 15.44
N TYR A 579 -3.62 15.00 15.88
CA TYR A 579 -2.33 15.15 16.57
C TYR A 579 -2.46 16.05 17.81
N SER A 580 -2.41 15.40 18.97
CA SER A 580 -1.85 16.04 20.16
C SER A 580 -0.54 16.69 19.71
N ARG A 581 -0.30 17.98 20.02
CA ARG A 581 0.98 18.66 19.75
C ARG A 581 2.16 17.70 19.92
N PHE A 582 3.27 17.92 19.22
CA PHE A 582 4.57 17.48 19.73
C PHE A 582 4.57 17.76 21.25
N TRP A 583 4.61 16.71 22.09
CA TRP A 583 4.59 16.79 23.57
C TRP A 583 3.25 16.96 24.29
N ALA A 584 2.10 16.90 23.63
CA ALA A 584 0.81 16.97 24.32
C ALA A 584 0.62 15.77 25.26
N LYS A 585 0.18 16.07 26.48
CA LYS A 585 0.10 15.08 27.54
C LYS A 585 -1.11 14.17 27.29
N PRO A 586 -1.02 12.85 27.54
CA PRO A 586 -2.11 11.89 27.32
C PRO A 586 -3.50 12.34 27.82
N HIS A 587 -3.57 13.06 28.95
CA HIS A 587 -4.82 13.57 29.52
C HIS A 587 -5.55 14.62 28.64
N GLU A 588 -4.88 15.31 27.70
CA GLU A 588 -5.51 16.35 26.86
C GLU A 588 -6.47 15.75 25.82
N PHE A 589 -6.14 14.57 25.29
CA PHE A 589 -7.04 13.80 24.41
C PHE A 589 -8.24 13.23 25.19
N GLU A 590 -8.03 12.88 26.45
CA GLU A 590 -9.07 12.30 27.30
C GLU A 590 -10.05 13.33 27.86
N MET A 591 -9.61 14.56 28.08
CA MET A 591 -10.47 15.70 28.43
C MET A 591 -11.59 15.93 27.39
N ARG A 592 -11.44 15.39 26.17
CA ARG A 592 -12.43 15.49 25.08
C ARG A 592 -13.31 14.25 24.92
N HIS A 593 -13.17 13.27 25.80
CA HIS A 593 -13.93 12.01 25.76
C HIS A 593 -13.73 11.20 24.46
N GLY A 594 -12.60 11.40 23.77
CA GLY A 594 -12.33 10.76 22.49
C GLY A 594 -12.38 9.24 22.56
N HIS A 595 -11.69 8.63 23.54
CA HIS A 595 -11.68 7.17 23.71
C HIS A 595 -13.08 6.57 23.93
N GLN A 596 -13.99 7.29 24.57
CA GLN A 596 -15.35 6.82 24.78
C GLN A 596 -16.10 6.61 23.46
N ARG A 597 -15.97 7.55 22.51
CA ARG A 597 -16.60 7.40 21.19
C ARG A 597 -15.94 6.29 20.39
N LEU A 598 -14.63 6.08 20.54
CA LEU A 598 -13.94 4.95 19.91
C LEU A 598 -14.49 3.61 20.44
N ILE A 599 -14.75 3.51 21.75
CA ILE A 599 -15.42 2.34 22.36
C ILE A 599 -16.81 2.15 21.76
N GLN A 600 -17.63 3.21 21.68
CA GLN A 600 -18.98 3.14 21.09
C GLN A 600 -18.94 2.73 19.61
N ALA A 601 -18.01 3.27 18.84
CA ALA A 601 -17.81 2.95 17.44
C ALA A 601 -17.38 1.48 17.25
N ALA A 602 -16.42 1.01 18.07
CA ALA A 602 -15.94 -0.37 18.02
C ALA A 602 -17.05 -1.37 18.41
N ALA A 603 -17.85 -1.07 19.44
CA ALA A 603 -18.98 -1.91 19.83
C ALA A 603 -20.04 -2.03 18.71
N LEU A 604 -20.38 -0.90 18.08
CA LEU A 604 -21.31 -0.88 16.95
C LEU A 604 -20.79 -1.69 15.76
N LEU A 605 -19.51 -1.53 15.42
CA LEU A 605 -18.88 -2.23 14.32
C LEU A 605 -18.74 -3.72 14.59
N GLU A 606 -18.44 -4.15 15.82
CA GLU A 606 -18.44 -5.59 16.14
C GLU A 606 -19.83 -6.20 16.07
N PHE A 607 -20.84 -5.47 16.53
CA PHE A 607 -22.20 -5.93 16.38
C PHE A 607 -22.55 -6.08 14.89
N ALA A 608 -22.22 -5.09 14.07
CA ALA A 608 -22.45 -5.14 12.63
C ALA A 608 -21.69 -6.30 11.96
N HIS A 609 -20.43 -6.53 12.33
CA HIS A 609 -19.64 -7.67 11.86
C HIS A 609 -20.26 -9.02 12.28
N SER A 610 -20.85 -9.12 13.48
CA SER A 610 -21.56 -10.34 13.92
C SER A 610 -22.78 -10.67 13.04
N LYS A 611 -23.35 -9.66 12.36
CA LYS A 611 -24.48 -9.81 11.42
C LYS A 611 -24.04 -9.96 9.97
N SER A 612 -22.85 -9.46 9.63
CA SER A 612 -22.30 -9.40 8.28
C SER A 612 -20.80 -9.72 8.30
N ALA A 613 -20.47 -10.99 8.57
CA ALA A 613 -19.09 -11.44 8.75
C ALA A 613 -18.22 -11.33 7.48
N ALA A 614 -18.85 -11.23 6.31
CA ALA A 614 -18.16 -11.06 5.03
C ALA A 614 -17.68 -9.62 4.78
N ASN A 615 -18.12 -8.64 5.58
CA ASN A 615 -17.83 -7.23 5.33
C ASN A 615 -16.43 -6.85 5.83
N THR A 616 -15.47 -6.80 4.90
CA THR A 616 -14.07 -6.46 5.20
C THR A 616 -13.87 -5.01 5.62
N GLN A 617 -14.72 -4.07 5.20
CA GLN A 617 -14.58 -2.66 5.59
C GLN A 617 -14.80 -2.47 7.09
N ILE A 618 -15.71 -3.23 7.69
CA ILE A 618 -15.92 -3.23 9.14
C ILE A 618 -14.66 -3.72 9.86
N LEU A 619 -14.07 -4.82 9.39
CA LEU A 619 -12.83 -5.36 9.95
C LEU A 619 -11.65 -4.38 9.84
N LEU A 620 -11.51 -3.67 8.70
CA LEU A 620 -10.48 -2.64 8.52
C LEU A 620 -10.57 -1.55 9.59
N LEU A 621 -11.78 -1.06 9.86
CA LEU A 621 -12.03 -0.05 10.89
C LEU A 621 -11.78 -0.60 12.30
N LEU A 622 -12.23 -1.83 12.58
CA LEU A 622 -12.02 -2.50 13.87
C LEU A 622 -10.54 -2.67 14.20
N VAL A 623 -9.71 -3.10 13.25
CA VAL A 623 -8.25 -3.23 13.48
C VAL A 623 -7.66 -1.91 13.97
N LYS A 624 -8.01 -0.79 13.31
CA LYS A 624 -7.50 0.53 13.69
C LYS A 624 -8.07 1.04 15.00
N LEU A 625 -9.38 0.91 15.23
CA LEU A 625 -10.02 1.30 16.49
C LEU A 625 -9.41 0.56 17.68
N TYR A 626 -9.26 -0.76 17.58
CA TYR A 626 -8.61 -1.56 18.62
C TYR A 626 -7.17 -1.15 18.83
N SER A 627 -6.42 -0.87 17.75
CA SER A 627 -5.04 -0.38 17.86
C SER A 627 -4.96 0.97 18.60
N MET A 628 -5.84 1.92 18.29
CA MET A 628 -5.88 3.23 18.97
C MET A 628 -6.19 3.08 20.47
N MET A 629 -7.13 2.20 20.79
CA MET A 629 -7.51 1.86 22.17
C MET A 629 -6.48 0.98 22.89
N GLY A 630 -5.35 0.63 22.29
CA GLY A 630 -4.34 -0.25 22.88
C GLY A 630 -4.81 -1.70 23.13
N ALA A 631 -5.83 -2.15 22.40
CA ALA A 631 -6.39 -3.50 22.45
C ALA A 631 -5.74 -4.39 21.38
N GLY A 632 -4.46 -4.75 21.57
CA GLY A 632 -3.63 -5.38 20.54
C GLY A 632 -4.08 -6.77 20.08
N SER A 633 -4.55 -7.64 20.98
CA SER A 633 -4.97 -8.99 20.61
C SER A 633 -6.26 -8.99 19.80
N LEU A 634 -7.23 -8.13 20.15
CA LEU A 634 -8.43 -7.89 19.34
C LEU A 634 -8.09 -7.31 17.95
N ALA A 635 -7.11 -6.41 17.88
CA ALA A 635 -6.62 -5.90 16.59
C ALA A 635 -6.02 -7.03 15.73
N LEU A 636 -5.21 -7.91 16.32
CA LEU A 636 -4.66 -9.09 15.64
C LEU A 636 -5.74 -10.09 15.23
N ARG A 637 -6.76 -10.31 16.07
CA ARG A 637 -7.91 -11.18 15.77
C ARG A 637 -8.71 -10.64 14.58
N ALA A 638 -9.01 -9.34 14.57
CA ALA A 638 -9.69 -8.69 13.45
C ALA A 638 -8.84 -8.73 12.16
N TYR A 639 -7.51 -8.55 12.27
CA TYR A 639 -6.60 -8.65 11.14
C TYR A 639 -6.56 -10.08 10.56
N ASN A 640 -6.51 -11.11 11.41
CA ASN A 640 -6.53 -12.50 10.96
C ASN A 640 -7.86 -12.86 10.25
N LYS A 641 -8.99 -12.28 10.69
CA LYS A 641 -10.30 -12.43 10.02
C LYS A 641 -10.32 -11.83 8.61
N LEU A 642 -9.52 -10.80 8.32
CA LEU A 642 -9.38 -10.26 6.95
C LEU A 642 -8.79 -11.28 5.97
N ASN A 643 -8.10 -12.32 6.47
CA ASN A 643 -7.51 -13.39 5.68
C ASN A 643 -6.61 -12.86 4.55
N ILE A 644 -5.73 -11.91 4.89
CA ILE A 644 -4.79 -11.27 3.97
C ILE A 644 -3.87 -12.30 3.32
N LYS A 645 -3.84 -12.32 1.98
CA LYS A 645 -3.07 -13.29 1.20
C LYS A 645 -2.18 -12.63 0.16
N GLN A 646 -1.01 -13.23 -0.05
CA GLN A 646 -0.09 -12.90 -1.14
C GLN A 646 0.21 -11.39 -1.17
N ILE A 647 0.03 -10.75 -2.32
CA ILE A 647 0.33 -9.33 -2.57
C ILE A 647 -0.39 -8.37 -1.62
N GLN A 648 -1.53 -8.77 -1.05
CA GLN A 648 -2.24 -7.98 -0.05
C GLN A 648 -1.39 -7.75 1.22
N GLY A 649 -0.41 -8.61 1.50
CA GLY A 649 0.54 -8.41 2.59
C GLY A 649 1.40 -7.14 2.41
N ASP A 650 1.72 -6.76 1.16
CA ASP A 650 2.44 -5.52 0.85
C ASP A 650 1.52 -4.29 0.91
N THR A 651 0.32 -4.39 0.35
CA THR A 651 -0.59 -3.25 0.22
C THR A 651 -1.41 -2.96 1.47
N LEU A 652 -1.77 -3.99 2.25
CA LEU A 652 -2.65 -3.92 3.43
C LEU A 652 -1.96 -4.33 4.74
N GLY A 653 -0.71 -4.84 4.70
CA GLY A 653 0.02 -5.24 5.92
C GLY A 653 0.23 -4.09 6.91
N TYR A 654 0.34 -2.85 6.42
CA TYR A 654 0.48 -1.65 7.26
C TYR A 654 -0.71 -1.42 8.21
N ILE A 655 -1.85 -2.05 7.95
CA ILE A 655 -3.05 -1.86 8.77
C ILE A 655 -2.80 -2.34 10.21
N ILE A 656 -2.04 -3.43 10.37
CA ILE A 656 -1.67 -3.97 11.68
C ILE A 656 -0.17 -3.81 12.00
N PHE A 657 0.72 -3.93 11.02
CA PHE A 657 2.17 -3.97 11.30
C PHE A 657 2.76 -2.59 11.57
N ASP A 658 2.14 -1.50 11.12
CA ASP A 658 2.65 -0.16 11.42
C ASP A 658 2.65 0.08 12.94
N ARG A 659 3.86 0.27 13.52
CA ARG A 659 4.09 0.50 14.96
C ARG A 659 3.70 -0.67 15.87
N ILE A 660 3.50 -1.87 15.34
CA ILE A 660 3.11 -3.05 16.12
C ILE A 660 4.13 -3.36 17.22
N SER A 661 5.42 -3.10 16.99
CA SER A 661 6.49 -3.32 17.99
C SER A 661 6.33 -2.45 19.24
N SER A 662 5.51 -1.40 19.15
CA SER A 662 5.24 -0.44 20.22
C SER A 662 3.77 -0.43 20.68
N LEU A 663 2.98 -1.38 20.16
CA LEU A 663 1.59 -1.62 20.53
C LEU A 663 1.47 -2.98 21.23
N HIS A 664 1.90 -4.05 20.56
CA HIS A 664 1.70 -5.43 21.00
C HIS A 664 2.83 -6.32 20.46
N PRO A 665 4.03 -6.32 21.07
CA PRO A 665 5.23 -6.96 20.54
C PRO A 665 5.42 -8.44 20.95
N HIS A 666 4.38 -9.15 21.38
CA HIS A 666 4.48 -10.50 21.93
C HIS A 666 3.31 -11.39 21.47
N PRO A 667 3.47 -12.72 21.55
CA PRO A 667 2.38 -13.63 21.26
C PRO A 667 1.31 -13.62 22.37
N VAL A 668 0.08 -13.95 21.98
CA VAL A 668 -1.08 -14.17 22.87
C VAL A 668 -1.79 -15.47 22.50
N GLN A 669 -2.34 -16.18 23.49
CA GLN A 669 -3.21 -17.34 23.25
C GLN A 669 -4.65 -16.87 23.06
N ASP A 670 -5.30 -17.31 22.00
CA ASP A 670 -6.70 -16.97 21.70
C ASP A 670 -7.50 -18.25 21.40
N GLU A 671 -8.77 -18.28 21.78
CA GLU A 671 -9.66 -19.40 21.46
C GLU A 671 -10.53 -19.05 20.26
N ILE A 672 -10.14 -19.55 19.08
CA ILE A 672 -10.88 -19.31 17.84
C ILE A 672 -11.61 -20.60 17.46
N ASN A 673 -12.95 -20.54 17.47
CA ASN A 673 -13.83 -21.69 17.17
C ASN A 673 -13.57 -22.93 18.05
N GLY A 674 -13.19 -22.73 19.31
CA GLY A 674 -12.86 -23.82 20.25
C GLY A 674 -11.48 -24.46 20.01
N THR A 675 -10.64 -23.85 19.16
CA THR A 675 -9.23 -24.23 19.00
C THR A 675 -8.33 -23.14 19.56
N ALA A 676 -7.41 -23.51 20.46
CA ALA A 676 -6.39 -22.60 20.94
C ALA A 676 -5.42 -22.27 19.79
N GLN A 677 -5.36 -21.00 19.43
CA GLN A 677 -4.46 -20.44 18.41
C GLN A 677 -3.56 -19.40 19.05
N THR A 678 -2.28 -19.42 18.69
CA THR A 678 -1.34 -18.39 19.14
C THR A 678 -1.31 -17.24 18.13
N LEU A 679 -1.77 -16.07 18.55
CA LEU A 679 -1.68 -14.82 17.80
C LEU A 679 -0.28 -14.23 18.00
N ASP A 680 0.64 -14.53 17.10
CA ASP A 680 2.01 -14.02 17.15
C ASP A 680 2.27 -12.96 16.06
N PRO A 681 2.47 -11.68 16.42
CA PRO A 681 2.79 -10.63 15.46
C PRO A 681 4.09 -10.89 14.71
N ALA A 682 5.11 -11.48 15.33
CA ALA A 682 6.38 -11.80 14.67
C ALA A 682 6.20 -12.90 13.63
N ALA A 683 5.43 -13.95 13.95
CA ALA A 683 5.08 -15.00 13.00
C ALA A 683 4.25 -14.46 11.83
N ASN A 684 3.27 -13.58 12.10
CA ASN A 684 2.48 -12.91 11.06
C ASN A 684 3.35 -12.10 10.10
N ILE A 685 4.31 -11.33 10.63
CA ILE A 685 5.28 -10.60 9.81
C ILE A 685 6.16 -11.56 9.01
N ALA A 686 6.69 -12.61 9.62
CA ALA A 686 7.52 -13.61 8.94
C ALA A 686 6.77 -14.33 7.81
N ASN A 687 5.46 -14.55 7.95
CA ASN A 687 4.60 -15.10 6.90
C ASN A 687 4.54 -14.18 5.68
N VAL A 688 4.40 -12.86 5.89
CA VAL A 688 4.43 -11.86 4.82
C VAL A 688 5.83 -11.71 4.22
N GLN A 689 6.90 -11.80 5.03
CA GLN A 689 8.27 -11.81 4.53
C GLN A 689 8.55 -12.97 3.58
N ARG A 690 8.07 -14.19 3.90
CA ARG A 690 8.16 -15.36 3.02
C ARG A 690 7.42 -15.16 1.69
N MET A 691 6.33 -14.39 1.69
CA MET A 691 5.60 -14.06 0.47
C MET A 691 6.47 -13.28 -0.51
N TYR A 692 7.24 -12.28 -0.07
CA TYR A 692 8.11 -11.52 -0.98
C TYR A 692 9.13 -12.40 -1.70
N GLY A 693 9.78 -13.33 -0.97
CA GLY A 693 10.71 -14.29 -1.58
C GLY A 693 10.02 -15.21 -2.60
N ASN A 694 8.84 -15.73 -2.26
CA ASN A 694 8.06 -16.57 -3.16
C ASN A 694 7.60 -15.82 -4.41
N VAL A 695 7.12 -14.57 -4.27
CA VAL A 695 6.67 -13.73 -5.39
C VAL A 695 7.84 -13.42 -6.32
N ARG A 696 9.03 -13.09 -5.77
CA ARG A 696 10.24 -12.86 -6.58
C ARG A 696 10.61 -14.10 -7.40
N ALA A 697 10.60 -15.29 -6.80
CA ALA A 697 10.86 -16.55 -7.52
C ALA A 697 9.81 -16.84 -8.60
N GLN A 698 8.52 -16.58 -8.31
CA GLN A 698 7.43 -16.74 -9.29
C GLN A 698 7.57 -15.76 -10.46
N ILE A 699 7.89 -14.50 -10.19
CA ILE A 699 8.14 -13.49 -11.23
C ILE A 699 9.28 -13.94 -12.15
N ASN A 700 10.41 -14.35 -11.58
CA ASN A 700 11.57 -14.78 -12.37
C ASN A 700 11.25 -16.00 -13.27
N ASN A 701 10.54 -17.00 -12.74
CA ASN A 701 10.10 -18.15 -13.52
C ASN A 701 9.08 -17.77 -14.61
N ASN A 702 8.18 -16.84 -14.31
CA ASN A 702 7.20 -16.36 -15.27
C ASN A 702 7.85 -15.52 -16.38
N CYS A 703 8.91 -14.76 -16.09
CA CYS A 703 9.68 -14.04 -17.11
C CYS A 703 10.24 -15.00 -18.16
N LYS A 704 10.83 -16.13 -17.75
CA LYS A 704 11.29 -17.17 -18.68
C LYS A 704 10.16 -17.70 -19.56
N ARG A 705 9.05 -18.11 -18.94
CA ARG A 705 7.87 -18.62 -19.67
C ARG A 705 7.30 -17.58 -20.63
N SER A 706 7.36 -16.30 -20.27
CA SER A 706 6.93 -15.21 -21.14
C SER A 706 7.79 -15.07 -22.38
N PHE A 707 9.12 -15.30 -22.31
CA PHE A 707 9.96 -15.36 -23.51
C PHE A 707 9.62 -16.56 -24.40
N GLU A 708 9.42 -17.74 -23.80
CA GLU A 708 9.03 -18.97 -24.52
C GLU A 708 7.65 -18.85 -25.20
N ALA A 709 6.76 -18.05 -24.62
CA ALA A 709 5.41 -17.80 -25.15
C ALA A 709 5.31 -16.53 -26.02
N GLY A 710 6.41 -15.83 -26.31
CA GLY A 710 6.40 -14.58 -27.08
C GLY A 710 5.64 -13.42 -26.42
N SER A 711 5.47 -13.44 -25.09
CA SER A 711 4.73 -12.45 -24.29
C SER A 711 5.66 -11.38 -23.70
N TYR A 712 6.26 -10.58 -24.57
CA TYR A 712 7.34 -9.64 -24.22
C TYR A 712 6.93 -8.50 -23.27
N ASP A 713 5.71 -8.00 -23.42
CA ASP A 713 5.17 -6.92 -22.59
C ASP A 713 5.10 -7.34 -21.11
N SER A 714 4.67 -8.58 -20.88
CA SER A 714 4.56 -9.19 -19.55
C SER A 714 5.90 -9.25 -18.83
N VAL A 715 7.01 -9.52 -19.53
CA VAL A 715 8.36 -9.51 -18.93
C VAL A 715 8.66 -8.14 -18.33
N CYS A 716 8.43 -7.07 -19.09
CA CYS A 716 8.67 -5.70 -18.64
C CYS A 716 7.79 -5.35 -17.42
N GLN A 717 6.52 -5.74 -17.45
CA GLN A 717 5.61 -5.52 -16.32
C GLN A 717 6.03 -6.29 -15.05
N LEU A 718 6.39 -7.57 -15.20
CA LEU A 718 6.80 -8.44 -14.11
C LEU A 718 8.08 -7.93 -13.42
N VAL A 719 9.08 -7.51 -14.20
CA VAL A 719 10.34 -6.97 -13.67
C VAL A 719 10.10 -5.65 -12.95
N ASN A 720 9.31 -4.76 -13.52
CA ASN A 720 8.92 -3.50 -12.87
C ASN A 720 8.14 -3.75 -11.56
N ALA A 721 7.26 -4.75 -11.52
CA ALA A 721 6.58 -5.16 -10.30
C ALA A 721 7.57 -5.70 -9.24
N SER A 722 8.52 -6.54 -9.65
CA SER A 722 9.56 -7.06 -8.75
C SER A 722 10.45 -5.96 -8.18
N ASP A 723 10.87 -4.98 -8.99
CA ASP A 723 11.64 -3.83 -8.50
C ASP A 723 10.84 -3.04 -7.46
N LYS A 724 9.60 -2.64 -7.80
CA LYS A 724 8.73 -1.88 -6.90
C LYS A 724 8.46 -2.60 -5.58
N LEU A 725 8.26 -3.92 -5.61
CA LEU A 725 8.05 -4.73 -4.40
C LEU A 725 9.30 -4.79 -3.53
N SER A 726 10.48 -5.01 -4.12
CA SER A 726 11.75 -5.09 -3.36
C SER A 726 12.07 -3.81 -2.58
N ARG A 727 11.55 -2.66 -3.02
CA ARG A 727 11.71 -1.36 -2.37
C ARG A 727 10.38 -0.76 -1.94
N SER A 728 9.39 -1.59 -1.59
CA SER A 728 8.13 -1.07 -1.08
C SER A 728 8.27 -0.58 0.37
N ILE A 729 7.49 0.43 0.74
CA ILE A 729 7.35 0.83 2.15
C ILE A 729 6.80 -0.34 2.98
N GLY A 730 5.92 -1.17 2.41
CA GLY A 730 5.40 -2.39 3.05
C GLY A 730 6.51 -3.34 3.48
N THR A 731 7.46 -3.65 2.59
CA THR A 731 8.64 -4.47 2.90
C THR A 731 9.46 -3.83 4.02
N ALA A 732 9.73 -2.53 3.95
CA ALA A 732 10.49 -1.82 4.98
C ALA A 732 9.82 -1.89 6.37
N ILE A 733 8.50 -1.69 6.45
CA ILE A 733 7.73 -1.83 7.70
C ILE A 733 7.93 -3.24 8.29
N THR A 734 7.74 -4.29 7.48
CA THR A 734 7.89 -5.67 7.98
C THR A 734 9.28 -5.95 8.54
N VAL A 735 10.34 -5.46 7.90
CA VAL A 735 11.72 -5.65 8.36
C VAL A 735 11.98 -4.90 9.65
N VAL A 736 11.63 -3.61 9.70
CA VAL A 736 11.86 -2.75 10.85
C VAL A 736 11.09 -3.28 12.08
N GLU A 737 9.80 -3.55 11.93
CA GLU A 737 8.93 -3.92 13.04
C GLU A 737 9.28 -5.31 13.60
N LEU A 738 9.60 -6.28 12.73
CA LEU A 738 10.08 -7.59 13.19
C LEU A 738 11.38 -7.47 13.98
N ARG A 739 12.33 -6.67 13.49
CA ARG A 739 13.61 -6.47 14.17
C ARG A 739 13.46 -5.74 15.49
N LYS A 740 12.54 -4.78 15.59
CA LYS A 740 12.17 -4.12 16.85
C LYS A 740 11.60 -5.13 17.86
N ILE A 741 10.64 -5.96 17.44
CA ILE A 741 10.08 -7.02 18.27
C ILE A 741 11.20 -7.94 18.77
N VAL A 742 12.02 -8.47 17.87
CA VAL A 742 13.11 -9.39 18.22
C VAL A 742 14.13 -8.74 19.16
N ARG A 743 14.47 -7.45 18.98
CA ARG A 743 15.37 -6.72 19.90
C ARG A 743 14.86 -6.68 21.33
N MET A 744 13.55 -6.62 21.50
CA MET A 744 12.88 -6.52 22.80
C MET A 744 12.64 -7.89 23.42
N THR A 745 12.28 -8.90 22.62
CA THR A 745 11.93 -10.24 23.11
C THR A 745 13.14 -11.16 23.26
N ASP A 746 14.20 -10.98 22.46
CA ASP A 746 15.42 -11.79 22.49
C ASP A 746 16.69 -10.92 22.56
N GLN A 747 17.34 -10.91 23.72
CA GLN A 747 18.58 -10.15 23.94
C GLN A 747 19.79 -10.75 23.21
N ASN A 748 19.76 -12.04 22.89
CA ASN A 748 20.85 -12.75 22.23
C ASN A 748 20.71 -12.79 20.70
N ALA A 749 19.62 -12.24 20.17
CA ALA A 749 19.39 -12.17 18.75
C ALA A 749 20.53 -11.41 18.03
N VAL A 750 21.09 -12.06 17.01
CA VAL A 750 22.12 -11.48 16.14
C VAL A 750 21.44 -10.83 14.93
N PHE A 751 21.74 -9.55 14.69
CA PHE A 751 21.15 -8.77 13.61
C PHE A 751 22.14 -8.64 12.47
N THR A 752 22.06 -9.49 11.46
CA THR A 752 22.93 -9.43 10.29
C THR A 752 22.17 -8.90 9.10
N LYS A 753 22.83 -8.57 7.98
CA LYS A 753 22.09 -8.19 6.77
C LYS A 753 21.33 -9.39 6.13
N GLN A 754 21.40 -10.58 6.73
CA GLN A 754 20.81 -11.84 6.29
C GLN A 754 19.67 -12.32 7.21
N SER A 755 19.37 -11.58 8.28
CA SER A 755 18.46 -12.05 9.31
C SER A 755 17.21 -11.17 9.43
N GLN A 756 16.10 -11.79 9.84
CA GLN A 756 14.80 -11.13 10.06
C GLN A 756 14.30 -10.31 8.84
N GLY A 757 14.54 -10.81 7.63
CA GLY A 757 14.01 -10.25 6.38
C GLY A 757 14.79 -9.06 5.81
N TYR A 758 15.93 -8.66 6.38
CA TYR A 758 16.71 -7.53 5.83
C TYR A 758 17.30 -7.81 4.44
N ASP A 759 17.46 -9.08 4.11
CA ASP A 759 17.84 -9.58 2.79
C ASP A 759 16.76 -9.35 1.71
N LEU A 760 15.52 -9.07 2.10
CA LEU A 760 14.45 -8.65 1.18
C LEU A 760 14.66 -7.23 0.66
N LEU A 761 15.41 -6.41 1.39
CA LEU A 761 15.67 -5.02 1.02
C LEU A 761 16.83 -4.91 0.02
N PRO A 762 16.90 -3.83 -0.77
CA PRO A 762 18.05 -3.57 -1.65
C PRO A 762 19.34 -3.43 -0.84
N SER A 763 20.50 -3.74 -1.44
CA SER A 763 21.80 -3.78 -0.73
C SER A 763 22.19 -2.50 0.02
N ASN A 764 21.71 -1.34 -0.44
CA ASN A 764 21.88 -0.03 0.21
C ASN A 764 20.51 0.62 0.40
N PRO A 765 19.67 0.13 1.32
CA PRO A 765 18.25 0.47 1.32
C PRO A 765 18.01 1.95 1.64
N ILE A 766 18.83 2.56 2.51
CA ILE A 766 18.75 3.99 2.87
C ILE A 766 19.02 4.91 1.66
N THR A 767 19.85 4.49 0.72
CA THR A 767 20.15 5.28 -0.50
C THR A 767 19.03 5.21 -1.54
N ASN A 768 18.11 4.25 -1.43
CA ASN A 768 17.06 4.02 -2.40
C ASN A 768 15.75 4.66 -1.98
N GLN A 769 15.04 5.27 -2.95
CA GLN A 769 13.66 5.71 -2.73
C GLN A 769 12.69 4.54 -2.70
N PHE A 770 11.94 4.46 -1.60
CA PHE A 770 10.90 3.48 -1.39
C PHE A 770 9.63 3.85 -2.18
N ALA A 771 9.02 2.83 -2.79
CA ALA A 771 7.73 2.95 -3.45
C ALA A 771 6.60 2.84 -2.43
N ASN A 772 5.62 3.74 -2.51
CA ASN A 772 4.42 3.66 -1.70
C ASN A 772 3.36 2.82 -2.42
N ASN A 773 3.24 1.55 -2.02
CA ASN A 773 2.24 0.62 -2.54
C ASN A 773 1.04 0.45 -1.57
N LEU A 774 0.99 1.22 -0.49
CA LEU A 774 -0.01 1.05 0.57
C LEU A 774 -1.38 1.49 0.07
N ASP A 775 -2.38 0.64 0.26
CA ASP A 775 -3.74 0.88 -0.22
C ASP A 775 -4.61 1.54 0.85
N TYR A 776 -4.66 2.88 0.81
CA TYR A 776 -5.54 3.68 1.66
C TYR A 776 -6.98 3.78 1.13
N LYS A 777 -7.25 3.34 -0.10
CA LYS A 777 -8.56 3.48 -0.75
C LYS A 777 -9.54 2.37 -0.39
N CYS A 778 -9.06 1.30 0.25
CA CYS A 778 -9.89 0.20 0.73
C CYS A 778 -10.83 0.60 1.89
N TYR A 779 -10.53 1.69 2.59
CA TYR A 779 -11.38 2.24 3.65
C TYR A 779 -12.67 2.82 3.06
N PRO A 780 -13.79 2.73 3.79
CA PRO A 780 -15.05 3.34 3.35
C PRO A 780 -14.91 4.86 3.25
N ASP A 781 -15.28 5.43 2.09
CA ASP A 781 -15.16 6.86 1.83
C ASP A 781 -16.53 7.51 1.54
N PHE A 782 -17.10 8.10 2.60
CA PHE A 782 -18.32 8.90 2.56
C PHE A 782 -18.04 10.39 2.77
N GLU A 783 -16.78 10.82 2.62
CA GLU A 783 -16.30 12.16 2.95
C GLU A 783 -16.10 13.03 1.72
N THR A 784 -16.22 14.34 1.85
CA THR A 784 -16.02 15.30 0.75
C THR A 784 -14.54 15.47 0.40
N SER A 785 -14.22 15.96 -0.80
CA SER A 785 -12.83 16.21 -1.21
C SER A 785 -12.09 17.18 -0.26
N ASN A 786 -12.82 18.07 0.42
CA ASN A 786 -12.27 19.00 1.41
C ASN A 786 -12.09 18.37 2.81
N CYS A 787 -12.57 17.14 3.04
CA CYS A 787 -12.49 16.45 4.31
C CYS A 787 -11.43 15.35 4.28
N PRO A 788 -10.64 15.17 5.36
CA PRO A 788 -9.79 13.99 5.50
C PRO A 788 -10.63 12.71 5.51
N SER A 789 -10.13 11.68 4.82
CA SER A 789 -10.74 10.34 4.83
C SER A 789 -10.75 9.74 6.24
N VAL A 790 -11.68 8.81 6.50
CA VAL A 790 -11.74 8.07 7.79
C VAL A 790 -10.40 7.43 8.16
N GLU A 791 -9.67 6.93 7.17
CA GLU A 791 -8.37 6.30 7.37
C GLU A 791 -7.39 7.25 8.07
N MET A 792 -7.39 8.54 7.68
CA MET A 792 -6.51 9.54 8.28
C MET A 792 -6.82 9.80 9.76
N TRP A 793 -8.10 9.75 10.14
CA TRP A 793 -8.58 9.90 11.53
C TRP A 793 -8.24 8.68 12.40
N LEU A 794 -8.02 7.52 11.77
CA LEU A 794 -7.76 6.25 12.42
C LEU A 794 -6.27 5.86 12.45
N ARG A 795 -5.38 6.75 12.00
CA ARG A 795 -3.93 6.48 12.05
C ARG A 795 -3.41 6.57 13.49
N LEU A 796 -2.46 5.70 13.80
CA LEU A 796 -1.73 5.71 15.09
C LEU A 796 -0.69 6.84 15.18
N GLY A 797 -0.48 7.56 14.08
CA GLY A 797 0.55 8.57 13.89
C GLY A 797 0.59 8.97 12.42
N PRO A 798 1.58 9.79 11.99
CA PRO A 798 1.75 10.07 10.57
C PRO A 798 1.93 8.79 9.76
N ALA A 799 1.46 8.83 8.51
CA ALA A 799 1.47 7.68 7.60
C ALA A 799 2.90 7.16 7.36
N PRO A 800 3.08 5.85 7.10
CA PRO A 800 4.35 5.34 6.62
C PRO A 800 4.83 6.11 5.39
N SER A 801 6.10 6.52 5.40
CA SER A 801 6.73 7.35 4.37
C SER A 801 8.13 6.86 4.06
N ASP A 802 8.65 7.26 2.89
CA ASP A 802 10.03 6.99 2.47
C ASP A 802 11.05 7.47 3.53
N PHE A 803 10.86 8.69 4.05
CA PHE A 803 11.76 9.24 5.06
C PHE A 803 11.72 8.45 6.38
N ARG A 804 10.52 8.11 6.87
CA ARG A 804 10.36 7.31 8.10
C ARG A 804 10.99 5.92 7.95
N ALA A 805 10.81 5.27 6.80
CA ALA A 805 11.43 3.97 6.52
C ALA A 805 12.97 4.06 6.53
N ARG A 806 13.55 5.04 5.83
CA ARG A 806 15.02 5.24 5.81
C ARG A 806 15.58 5.61 7.19
N SER A 807 14.86 6.43 7.95
CA SER A 807 15.20 6.80 9.32
C SER A 807 15.24 5.56 10.23
N ALA A 808 14.21 4.71 10.18
CA ALA A 808 14.18 3.48 10.96
C ALA A 808 15.28 2.49 10.55
N LEU A 809 15.60 2.43 9.25
CA LEU A 809 16.71 1.62 8.76
C LEU A 809 18.09 2.15 9.21
N LEU A 810 18.25 3.46 9.39
CA LEU A 810 19.45 4.03 10.02
C LEU A 810 19.58 3.57 11.48
N VAL A 811 18.47 3.58 12.23
CA VAL A 811 18.43 3.04 13.60
C VAL A 811 18.84 1.57 13.61
N ASP A 812 18.34 0.77 12.66
CA ASP A 812 18.74 -0.62 12.50
C ASP A 812 20.22 -0.79 12.10
N GLU A 813 20.78 0.07 11.24
CA GLU A 813 22.22 0.05 10.89
C GLU A 813 23.10 0.32 12.11
N LEU A 814 22.70 1.26 12.98
CA LEU A 814 23.36 1.51 14.26
C LEU A 814 23.26 0.29 15.20
N TRP A 815 22.09 -0.34 15.31
CA TRP A 815 21.94 -1.57 16.10
C TRP A 815 22.83 -2.70 15.60
N MET A 816 22.90 -2.91 14.29
CA MET A 816 23.80 -3.90 13.68
C MET A 816 25.28 -3.56 13.97
N LEU A 817 25.65 -2.28 13.99
CA LEU A 817 27.00 -1.85 14.33
C LEU A 817 27.33 -2.11 15.82
N PHE A 818 26.40 -1.82 16.72
CA PHE A 818 26.66 -1.86 18.17
C PHE A 818 26.55 -3.26 18.79
N ARG A 819 25.63 -4.11 18.31
CA ARG A 819 25.41 -5.45 18.88
C ARG A 819 26.28 -6.53 18.26
N ASN A 820 26.64 -6.43 16.98
CA ASN A 820 27.45 -7.46 16.34
C ASN A 820 28.93 -7.27 16.67
N GLN A 821 29.52 -8.23 17.38
CA GLN A 821 30.96 -8.27 17.57
C GLN A 821 31.63 -8.50 16.22
N THR A 822 32.45 -7.55 15.77
CA THR A 822 33.17 -7.63 14.51
C THR A 822 34.64 -7.97 14.76
N ASP A 823 35.12 -9.05 14.15
CA ASP A 823 36.52 -9.47 14.25
C ASP A 823 37.42 -8.54 13.43
N GLY A 824 37.88 -7.45 14.05
CA GLY A 824 39.00 -6.64 13.58
C GLY A 824 38.68 -5.19 13.20
N LYS A 825 39.65 -4.30 13.46
CA LYS A 825 39.57 -2.84 13.23
C LYS A 825 39.17 -2.46 11.79
N SER A 826 39.64 -3.22 10.79
CA SER A 826 39.35 -2.94 9.38
C SER A 826 37.87 -3.10 9.03
N LYS A 827 37.18 -4.10 9.62
CA LYS A 827 35.74 -4.33 9.41
C LYS A 827 34.90 -3.24 10.06
N ILE A 828 35.31 -2.76 11.24
CA ILE A 828 34.68 -1.62 11.92
C ILE A 828 34.79 -0.36 11.07
N ASN A 829 35.99 -0.05 10.57
CA ASN A 829 36.17 1.11 9.69
C ASN A 829 35.33 1.02 8.40
N PHE A 830 35.16 -0.18 7.85
CA PHE A 830 34.26 -0.38 6.70
C PHE A 830 32.80 -0.12 7.07
N ALA A 831 32.34 -0.62 8.22
CA ALA A 831 30.99 -0.38 8.72
C ALA A 831 30.73 1.11 9.03
N LEU A 832 31.72 1.81 9.60
CA LEU A 832 31.65 3.24 9.86
C LEU A 832 31.57 4.06 8.56
N LYS A 833 32.29 3.67 7.50
CA LYS A 833 32.14 4.29 6.17
C LYS A 833 30.78 4.03 5.53
N SER A 834 30.20 2.85 5.74
CA SER A 834 28.81 2.55 5.34
C SER A 834 27.84 3.50 6.05
N LEU A 835 28.00 3.63 7.38
CA LEU A 835 27.19 4.52 8.19
C LEU A 835 27.34 5.99 7.77
N GLU A 836 28.55 6.46 7.45
CA GLU A 836 28.81 7.81 6.93
C GLU A 836 28.03 8.09 5.65
N LYS A 837 28.01 7.13 4.72
CA LYS A 837 27.22 7.23 3.49
C LYS A 837 25.71 7.32 3.78
N SER A 838 25.20 6.45 4.65
CA SER A 838 23.79 6.47 5.07
C SER A 838 23.41 7.78 5.76
N PHE A 839 24.27 8.27 6.65
CA PHE A 839 24.11 9.53 7.37
C PHE A 839 24.06 10.73 6.41
N SER A 840 24.98 10.81 5.46
CA SER A 840 25.00 11.88 4.45
C SER A 840 23.69 11.95 3.64
N VAL A 841 23.13 10.80 3.25
CA VAL A 841 21.83 10.75 2.57
C VAL A 841 20.71 11.27 3.48
N ILE A 842 20.65 10.82 4.73
CA ILE A 842 19.61 11.27 5.68
C ILE A 842 19.71 12.77 5.95
N GLU A 843 20.92 13.31 6.17
CA GLU A 843 21.16 14.76 6.31
C GLU A 843 20.67 15.54 5.08
N SER A 844 20.96 15.06 3.87
CA SER A 844 20.54 15.71 2.62
C SER A 844 19.01 15.81 2.47
N LEU A 845 18.26 14.87 3.06
CA LEU A 845 16.81 14.84 3.00
C LEU A 845 16.14 15.75 4.05
N LYS A 846 16.86 16.23 5.07
CA LYS A 846 16.28 17.03 6.16
C LYS A 846 15.64 18.33 5.69
N VAL A 847 16.22 19.00 4.69
CA VAL A 847 15.71 20.28 4.16
C VAL A 847 14.33 20.10 3.49
N VAL A 848 14.08 18.93 2.89
CA VAL A 848 12.82 18.59 2.21
C VAL A 848 11.71 18.22 3.21
N VAL A 849 12.07 17.72 4.39
CA VAL A 849 11.13 17.18 5.40
C VAL A 849 10.57 18.25 6.35
N ASN A 850 11.23 19.40 6.50
CA ASN A 850 10.77 20.51 7.35
C ASN A 850 9.41 21.13 6.92
N LEU A 851 8.80 20.66 5.82
CA LEU A 851 7.49 21.05 5.31
C LEU A 851 6.34 20.07 5.68
N GLY A 852 6.62 18.92 6.32
CA GLY A 852 5.57 17.96 6.72
C GLY A 852 6.03 16.97 7.79
N VAL A 853 5.30 16.91 8.91
CA VAL A 853 5.59 16.03 10.05
C VAL A 853 5.27 14.57 9.68
N ASN A 854 6.30 13.78 9.37
CA ASN A 854 6.16 12.40 8.88
C ASN A 854 6.33 11.30 9.96
N MET A 855 6.48 11.68 11.23
CA MET A 855 6.77 10.78 12.36
C MET A 855 6.06 11.27 13.63
N THR A 856 5.75 10.37 14.55
CA THR A 856 5.29 10.78 15.90
C THR A 856 6.40 11.54 16.63
N GLY A 857 6.07 12.32 17.66
CA GLY A 857 7.08 13.03 18.46
C GLY A 857 8.15 12.09 19.05
N HIS A 858 7.77 10.87 19.44
CA HIS A 858 8.67 9.84 19.96
C HIS A 858 9.58 9.27 18.88
N GLU A 859 9.04 9.01 17.69
CA GLU A 859 9.82 8.59 16.52
C GLU A 859 10.80 9.68 16.07
N LEU A 860 10.39 10.96 16.10
CA LEU A 860 11.29 12.07 15.81
C LEU A 860 12.41 12.17 16.84
N CYS A 861 12.11 11.95 18.11
CA CYS A 861 13.12 11.89 19.17
C CYS A 861 14.12 10.76 18.93
N GLN A 862 13.64 9.54 18.62
CA GLN A 862 14.49 8.41 18.26
C GLN A 862 15.37 8.71 17.04
N HIS A 863 14.79 9.29 15.99
CA HIS A 863 15.50 9.72 14.79
C HIS A 863 16.61 10.72 15.14
N ALA A 864 16.28 11.77 15.89
CA ALA A 864 17.23 12.82 16.23
C ALA A 864 18.38 12.30 17.10
N VAL A 865 18.09 11.40 18.05
CA VAL A 865 19.11 10.70 18.83
C VAL A 865 19.98 9.82 17.94
N ALA A 866 19.41 9.04 17.02
CA ALA A 866 20.16 8.19 16.11
C ALA A 866 21.08 8.99 15.18
N VAL A 867 20.59 10.09 14.61
CA VAL A 867 21.39 11.03 13.80
C VAL A 867 22.52 11.64 14.61
N ALA A 868 22.25 12.08 15.84
CA ALA A 868 23.27 12.64 16.71
C ALA A 868 24.33 11.60 17.11
N ILE A 869 23.93 10.36 17.42
CA ILE A 869 24.86 9.25 17.68
C ILE A 869 25.72 8.97 16.45
N ALA A 870 25.11 8.87 15.26
CA ALA A 870 25.83 8.62 14.01
C ALA A 870 26.87 9.70 13.75
N HIS A 871 26.49 10.98 13.84
CA HIS A 871 27.40 12.11 13.69
C HIS A 871 28.54 12.06 14.71
N PHE A 872 28.22 11.86 16.00
CA PHE A 872 29.24 11.79 17.05
C PHE A 872 30.25 10.65 16.82
N ILE A 873 29.77 9.45 16.46
CA ILE A 873 30.64 8.29 16.22
C ILE A 873 31.47 8.47 14.94
N ILE A 874 30.92 9.03 13.87
CA ILE A 874 31.68 9.33 12.65
C ILE A 874 32.82 10.30 12.98
N THR A 875 32.52 11.43 13.63
CA THR A 875 33.53 12.44 13.97
C THR A 875 34.60 11.92 14.92
N THR A 876 34.22 11.13 15.91
CA THR A 876 35.14 10.70 16.99
C THR A 876 35.83 9.37 16.74
N CYS A 877 35.23 8.45 15.98
CA CYS A 877 35.76 7.09 15.77
C CYS A 877 36.25 6.83 14.34
N LEU A 878 35.71 7.54 13.34
CA LEU A 878 36.14 7.40 11.93
C LEU A 878 37.12 8.51 11.54
N GLU A 879 36.76 9.78 11.75
CA GLU A 879 37.54 10.94 11.31
C GLU A 879 38.71 11.23 12.26
N ASN A 880 38.47 11.23 13.57
CA ASN A 880 39.45 11.68 14.58
C ASN A 880 39.66 10.67 15.74
N PRO A 881 39.93 9.38 15.49
CA PRO A 881 39.96 8.32 16.51
C PRO A 881 40.99 8.52 17.64
N LYS A 882 42.06 9.29 17.40
CA LYS A 882 43.17 9.49 18.35
C LYS A 882 43.19 10.86 19.04
N HIS A 883 42.28 11.77 18.68
CA HIS A 883 42.31 13.15 19.15
C HIS A 883 41.11 13.45 20.03
N ASP A 884 41.31 14.31 21.04
CA ASP A 884 40.18 14.87 21.79
C ASP A 884 39.48 15.95 20.96
N VAL A 885 38.46 15.53 20.21
CA VAL A 885 37.58 16.45 19.47
C VAL A 885 36.27 16.72 20.23
N THR A 886 36.09 16.19 21.44
CA THR A 886 34.83 16.28 22.19
C THR A 886 34.44 17.71 22.54
N ARG A 887 35.43 18.62 22.61
CA ARG A 887 35.23 20.05 22.86
C ARG A 887 34.92 20.86 21.60
N HIS A 888 35.18 20.30 20.42
CA HIS A 888 34.89 20.97 19.15
C HIS A 888 33.38 21.02 18.91
N MET A 889 32.93 22.09 18.24
CA MET A 889 31.50 22.27 17.93
C MET A 889 30.88 21.05 17.23
N ALA A 890 31.61 20.42 16.30
CA ALA A 890 31.15 19.26 15.55
C ALA A 890 30.78 18.05 16.43
N ALA A 891 31.55 17.78 17.50
CA ALA A 891 31.26 16.68 18.44
C ALA A 891 30.38 17.12 19.62
N ARG A 892 30.46 18.39 20.04
CA ARG A 892 29.69 18.93 21.18
C ARG A 892 28.21 19.11 20.87
N GLN A 893 27.86 19.50 19.65
CA GLN A 893 26.47 19.71 19.26
C GLN A 893 25.64 18.41 19.32
N PRO A 894 26.11 17.27 18.77
CA PRO A 894 25.44 15.98 18.94
C PRO A 894 25.17 15.59 20.40
N VAL A 895 26.16 15.78 21.29
CA VAL A 895 26.03 15.44 22.72
C VAL A 895 24.96 16.30 23.40
N THR A 896 24.95 17.60 23.09
CA THR A 896 23.92 18.54 23.57
C THR A 896 22.52 18.09 23.12
N ASN A 897 22.39 17.73 21.83
CA ASN A 897 21.13 17.26 21.27
C ASN A 897 20.63 15.99 21.98
N ILE A 898 21.50 14.97 22.14
CA ILE A 898 21.14 13.72 22.83
C ILE A 898 20.66 14.02 24.26
N THR A 899 21.37 14.88 24.99
CA THR A 899 21.01 15.28 26.36
C THR A 899 19.63 15.95 26.42
N GLN A 900 19.36 16.89 25.51
CA GLN A 900 18.07 17.57 25.41
C GLN A 900 16.93 16.57 25.12
N PHE A 901 17.12 15.68 24.15
CA PHE A 901 16.12 14.68 23.78
C PHE A 901 15.86 13.66 24.90
N MET A 902 16.89 13.22 25.62
CA MET A 902 16.73 12.38 26.82
C MET A 902 15.94 13.10 27.93
N GLY A 903 16.19 14.39 28.13
CA GLY A 903 15.40 15.23 29.05
C GLY A 903 13.92 15.28 28.67
N ASN A 904 13.63 15.38 27.36
CA ASN A 904 12.27 15.36 26.88
C ASN A 904 11.60 13.98 27.06
N LEU A 905 12.31 12.87 26.76
CA LEU A 905 11.81 11.52 27.01
C LEU A 905 11.49 11.29 28.50
N ARG A 906 12.36 11.79 29.40
CA ARG A 906 12.12 11.74 30.85
C ARG A 906 10.80 12.41 31.23
N ASN A 907 10.49 13.57 30.65
CA ASN A 907 9.25 14.29 30.93
C ASN A 907 8.02 13.53 30.44
N VAL A 908 8.09 12.91 29.28
CA VAL A 908 6.95 12.13 28.75
C VAL A 908 6.73 10.84 29.52
N CYS A 909 7.79 10.18 29.99
CA CYS A 909 7.69 8.94 30.78
C CYS A 909 7.16 9.16 32.21
N ARG A 910 7.07 10.42 32.68
CA ARG A 910 6.39 10.79 33.93
C ARG A 910 4.87 10.85 33.71
N ILE A 911 4.29 9.71 33.36
CA ILE A 911 2.86 9.57 33.11
C ILE A 911 2.11 9.67 34.44
N ASP A 912 1.18 10.62 34.56
CA ASP A 912 0.21 10.61 35.65
C ASP A 912 -0.88 9.58 35.35
N ILE A 913 -0.67 8.38 35.86
CA ILE A 913 -1.56 7.23 35.66
C ILE A 913 -2.97 7.50 36.22
N ASN A 914 -3.11 8.39 37.21
CA ASN A 914 -4.42 8.72 37.78
C ASN A 914 -5.20 9.71 36.93
N ALA A 915 -4.50 10.59 36.19
CA ALA A 915 -5.11 11.49 35.24
C ALA A 915 -5.60 10.79 33.96
N ILE A 916 -5.16 9.55 33.70
CA ILE A 916 -5.56 8.80 32.51
C ILE A 916 -6.80 7.93 32.80
N ARG A 917 -7.93 8.28 32.16
CA ARG A 917 -9.24 7.65 32.32
C ARG A 917 -9.37 6.35 31.53
N TYR A 918 -8.77 6.25 30.33
CA TYR A 918 -8.91 5.12 29.42
C TYR A 918 -7.56 4.44 29.20
N HIS A 919 -7.42 3.18 29.63
CA HIS A 919 -6.15 2.46 29.59
C HIS A 919 -6.28 1.02 29.10
N PRO A 920 -5.21 0.48 28.49
CA PRO A 920 -4.02 1.18 28.01
C PRO A 920 -4.31 1.89 26.68
N SER A 921 -3.96 3.17 26.54
CA SER A 921 -4.01 3.85 25.23
C SER A 921 -2.69 3.68 24.47
N PHE A 922 -2.75 3.54 23.14
CA PHE A 922 -1.53 3.40 22.33
C PHE A 922 -0.64 4.64 22.40
N THR A 923 -1.18 5.81 22.05
CA THR A 923 -0.42 7.06 21.94
C THR A 923 0.04 7.60 23.29
N GLY A 924 -0.77 7.38 24.33
CA GLY A 924 -0.55 7.96 25.65
C GLY A 924 0.23 7.09 26.63
N THR A 925 0.26 5.77 26.40
CA THR A 925 0.87 4.81 27.35
C THR A 925 1.85 3.87 26.66
N LEU A 926 1.38 3.06 25.71
CA LEU A 926 2.19 1.96 25.16
C LEU A 926 3.35 2.48 24.28
N HIS A 927 3.04 3.26 23.24
CA HIS A 927 4.03 3.75 22.28
C HIS A 927 5.16 4.58 22.93
N PRO A 928 4.87 5.53 23.85
CA PRO A 928 5.91 6.28 24.54
C PRO A 928 6.88 5.40 25.33
N LEU A 929 6.37 4.42 26.10
CA LEU A 929 7.19 3.56 26.95
C LEU A 929 8.12 2.67 26.12
N TYR A 930 7.60 2.03 25.07
CA TYR A 930 8.41 1.18 24.19
C TYR A 930 9.48 1.99 23.43
N LEU A 931 9.13 3.14 22.84
CA LEU A 931 10.08 3.95 22.08
C LEU A 931 11.13 4.62 22.98
N ALA A 932 10.76 5.05 24.18
CA ALA A 932 11.72 5.60 25.15
C ALA A 932 12.72 4.53 25.59
N HIS A 933 12.25 3.30 25.85
CA HIS A 933 13.12 2.17 26.15
C HIS A 933 14.06 1.85 24.97
N GLU A 934 13.54 1.75 23.75
CA GLU A 934 14.38 1.45 22.57
C GLU A 934 15.45 2.53 22.34
N THR A 935 15.07 3.80 22.48
CA THR A 935 15.97 4.95 22.28
C THR A 935 17.07 5.02 23.33
N THR A 936 16.73 4.81 24.60
CA THR A 936 17.73 4.78 25.70
C THR A 936 18.65 3.57 25.60
N SER A 937 18.12 2.40 25.21
CA SER A 937 18.90 1.19 24.95
C SER A 937 19.92 1.40 23.83
N LEU A 938 19.56 2.16 22.78
CA LEU A 938 20.47 2.50 21.68
C LEU A 938 21.66 3.34 22.16
N VAL A 939 21.42 4.33 23.04
CA VAL A 939 22.48 5.17 23.64
C VAL A 939 23.43 4.31 24.48
N ILE A 940 22.89 3.41 25.31
CA ILE A 940 23.69 2.49 26.13
C ILE A 940 24.51 1.54 25.25
N ALA A 941 23.93 1.03 24.16
CA ALA A 941 24.63 0.18 23.20
C ALA A 941 25.77 0.94 22.49
N ALA A 942 25.56 2.20 22.14
CA ALA A 942 26.60 3.06 21.56
C ALA A 942 27.79 3.25 22.54
N ALA A 943 27.52 3.46 23.83
CA ALA A 943 28.58 3.56 24.83
C ALA A 943 29.37 2.24 24.99
N LYS A 944 28.68 1.09 24.98
CA LYS A 944 29.34 -0.23 24.97
C LYS A 944 30.22 -0.44 23.74
N PHE A 945 29.77 0.03 22.57
CA PHE A 945 30.51 -0.07 21.32
C PHE A 945 31.80 0.76 21.34
N VAL A 946 31.72 2.04 21.74
CA VAL A 946 32.88 2.95 21.84
C VAL A 946 33.94 2.45 22.84
N ASN A 947 33.52 1.74 23.89
CA ASN A 947 34.39 1.10 24.88
C ASN A 947 34.93 -0.29 24.46
N SER A 948 34.55 -0.80 23.28
CA SER A 948 35.02 -2.10 22.83
C SER A 948 36.48 -2.04 22.37
N LYS A 949 37.27 -3.08 22.68
CA LYS A 949 38.71 -3.16 22.34
C LYS A 949 39.00 -3.06 20.84
N SER A 950 38.00 -3.37 20.03
CA SER A 950 38.07 -3.42 18.57
C SER A 950 37.86 -2.06 17.91
N VAL A 951 37.29 -1.07 18.61
CA VAL A 951 37.09 0.29 18.09
C VAL A 951 38.26 1.18 18.53
N GLU A 952 38.76 2.02 17.63
CA GLU A 952 39.83 2.97 17.93
C GLU A 952 39.21 4.30 18.38
N THR A 953 39.32 4.61 19.67
CA THR A 953 38.65 5.77 20.29
C THR A 953 39.55 6.46 21.30
N HIS A 954 39.37 7.78 21.43
CA HIS A 954 40.06 8.58 22.45
C HIS A 954 39.37 8.43 23.82
N PRO A 955 40.09 8.39 24.97
CA PRO A 955 39.50 8.19 26.30
C PRO A 955 38.39 9.19 26.66
N LYS A 956 38.51 10.45 26.22
CA LYS A 956 37.47 11.46 26.42
C LYS A 956 36.17 11.17 25.68
N THR A 957 36.24 10.49 24.53
CA THR A 957 35.05 10.02 23.80
C THR A 957 34.29 8.98 24.62
N CYS A 958 35.01 8.03 25.25
CA CYS A 958 34.42 7.05 26.16
C CYS A 958 33.74 7.73 27.35
N GLU A 959 34.43 8.66 28.03
CA GLU A 959 33.90 9.40 29.19
C GLU A 959 32.57 10.13 28.87
N VAL A 960 32.50 10.79 27.71
CA VAL A 960 31.27 11.47 27.26
C VAL A 960 30.14 10.47 27.02
N MET A 961 30.42 9.35 26.33
CA MET A 961 29.41 8.33 26.04
C MET A 961 28.93 7.60 27.31
N ASP A 962 29.83 7.34 28.26
CA ASP A 962 29.49 6.75 29.55
C ASP A 962 28.60 7.68 30.37
N GLY A 963 28.89 8.99 30.34
CA GLY A 963 28.03 10.01 30.93
C GLY A 963 26.62 10.02 30.32
N LEU A 964 26.51 9.92 28.99
CA LEU A 964 25.21 9.81 28.30
C LEU A 964 24.49 8.49 28.64
N ALA A 965 25.22 7.38 28.76
CA ALA A 965 24.66 6.08 29.13
C ALA A 965 24.05 6.09 30.54
N VAL A 966 24.66 6.79 31.51
CA VAL A 966 24.10 6.96 32.85
C VAL A 966 22.75 7.68 32.80
N HIS A 967 22.66 8.80 32.06
CA HIS A 967 21.40 9.52 31.89
C HIS A 967 20.35 8.67 31.18
N ALA A 968 20.75 7.91 30.15
CA ALA A 968 19.86 7.00 29.44
C ALA A 968 19.30 5.91 30.36
N ARG A 969 20.14 5.34 31.23
CA ARG A 969 19.72 4.34 32.23
C ARG A 969 18.76 4.90 33.28
N GLU A 970 18.94 6.15 33.71
CA GLU A 970 17.97 6.81 34.61
C GLU A 970 16.58 6.93 33.96
N VAL A 971 16.54 7.27 32.66
CA VAL A 971 15.28 7.32 31.90
C VAL A 971 14.71 5.91 31.71
N GLN A 972 15.55 4.92 31.43
CA GLN A 972 15.14 3.52 31.28
C GLN A 972 14.55 2.97 32.59
N GLN A 973 15.13 3.29 33.76
CA GLN A 973 14.57 2.94 35.07
C GLN A 973 13.19 3.56 35.27
N LEU A 974 13.02 4.85 34.95
CA LEU A 974 11.72 5.51 35.02
C LEU A 974 10.68 4.82 34.10
N VAL A 975 11.07 4.39 32.90
CA VAL A 975 10.20 3.65 31.98
C VAL A 975 9.75 2.33 32.60
N VAL A 976 10.67 1.55 33.17
CA VAL A 976 10.36 0.26 33.83
C VAL A 976 9.43 0.47 35.04
N ASP A 977 9.70 1.47 35.86
CA ASP A 977 8.86 1.80 37.03
C ASP A 977 7.45 2.22 36.61
N THR A 978 7.32 3.04 35.55
CA THR A 978 6.03 3.46 35.02
C THR A 978 5.28 2.28 34.38
N ALA A 979 5.99 1.41 33.64
CA ALA A 979 5.44 0.20 33.04
C ALA A 979 4.82 -0.74 34.09
N GLU A 980 5.51 -0.96 35.22
CA GLU A 980 4.98 -1.80 36.30
C GLU A 980 3.73 -1.17 36.94
N LYS A 981 3.71 0.15 37.14
CA LYS A 981 2.51 0.84 37.67
C LYS A 981 1.31 0.71 36.73
N VAL A 982 1.52 0.80 35.41
CA VAL A 982 0.46 0.60 34.40
C VAL A 982 -0.07 -0.83 34.48
N LYS A 983 0.81 -1.82 34.56
CA LYS A 983 0.45 -3.24 34.70
C LYS A 983 -0.36 -3.51 35.97
N VAL A 984 0.08 -2.98 37.12
CA VAL A 984 -0.65 -3.11 38.40
C VAL A 984 -2.06 -2.51 38.29
N ARG A 985 -2.21 -1.34 37.66
CA ARG A 985 -3.52 -0.71 37.45
C ARG A 985 -4.43 -1.56 36.56
N MET A 986 -3.92 -2.12 35.47
CA MET A 986 -4.70 -2.97 34.57
C MET A 986 -5.14 -4.29 35.22
N ASN A 987 -4.36 -4.82 36.16
CA ASN A 987 -4.72 -5.99 36.96
C ASN A 987 -5.73 -5.69 38.08
N GLY A 988 -6.13 -4.43 38.27
CA GLY A 988 -7.19 -4.04 39.21
C GLY A 988 -8.58 -4.55 38.79
N GLY A 989 -9.52 -4.60 39.74
CA GLY A 989 -10.92 -4.99 39.49
C GLY A 989 -11.81 -3.83 39.00
N GLY A 990 -13.01 -4.17 38.52
CA GLY A 990 -14.06 -3.20 38.15
C GLY A 990 -13.92 -2.56 36.76
N TRP A 991 -13.03 -3.07 35.91
CA TRP A 991 -12.87 -2.56 34.54
C TRP A 991 -14.09 -2.80 33.66
N ILE A 992 -14.73 -3.97 33.77
CA ILE A 992 -15.95 -4.29 33.01
C ILE A 992 -17.03 -3.24 33.31
N ASP A 993 -17.34 -3.01 34.58
CA ASP A 993 -18.34 -2.02 35.00
C ASP A 993 -18.00 -0.62 34.48
N ARG A 994 -16.72 -0.20 34.56
CA ARG A 994 -16.28 1.09 34.05
C ARG A 994 -16.46 1.23 32.54
N VAL A 995 -16.09 0.22 31.77
CA VAL A 995 -16.23 0.25 30.30
C VAL A 995 -17.70 0.19 29.90
N MET A 996 -18.52 -0.58 30.61
CA MET A 996 -19.97 -0.58 30.45
C MET A 996 -20.55 0.82 30.71
N THR A 997 -20.11 1.49 31.78
CA THR A 997 -20.45 2.90 32.04
C THR A 997 -20.02 3.80 30.88
N TRP A 998 -18.82 3.64 30.31
CA TRP A 998 -18.38 4.46 29.17
C TRP A 998 -19.16 4.19 27.89
N LEU A 999 -19.62 2.95 27.69
CA LEU A 999 -20.50 2.60 26.58
C LEU A 999 -21.86 3.28 26.73
N TRP A 1000 -22.40 3.34 27.96
CA TRP A 1000 -23.77 3.77 28.27
C TRP A 1000 -23.94 5.26 28.58
N GLU A 1001 -23.07 5.83 29.42
CA GLU A 1001 -23.21 7.17 29.99
C GLU A 1001 -22.40 8.18 29.19
N GLU A 1002 -22.98 9.32 28.84
CA GLU A 1002 -22.17 10.46 28.39
C GLU A 1002 -21.28 10.94 29.53
N PRO A 1003 -20.10 11.46 29.20
CA PRO A 1003 -19.15 11.83 30.22
C PRO A 1003 -19.68 12.99 31.06
N VAL A 1004 -19.40 12.95 32.35
CA VAL A 1004 -19.40 14.15 33.19
C VAL A 1004 -18.27 15.05 32.67
N GLY A 1005 -18.61 16.21 32.12
CA GLY A 1005 -17.64 17.26 31.77
C GLY A 1005 -16.90 17.80 33.00
N ASP A 1006 -15.99 18.74 32.78
CA ASP A 1006 -15.23 19.48 33.81
C ASP A 1006 -16.07 19.70 35.08
N PRO A 1007 -15.59 19.34 36.29
CA PRO A 1007 -16.33 19.56 37.54
C PRO A 1007 -16.72 21.03 37.78
N ASN A 1008 -16.13 21.98 37.05
CA ASN A 1008 -16.49 23.40 37.08
C ASN A 1008 -17.66 23.80 36.16
N VAL A 1009 -18.18 22.88 35.34
CA VAL A 1009 -19.37 23.11 34.51
C VAL A 1009 -20.58 22.52 35.24
N ALA A 1010 -21.52 23.38 35.63
CA ALA A 1010 -22.66 22.99 36.43
C ALA A 1010 -23.52 21.92 35.73
N ILE A 1011 -23.78 20.82 36.45
CA ILE A 1011 -24.59 19.66 36.03
C ILE A 1011 -25.95 20.06 35.41
N MET A 1012 -26.53 21.19 35.81
CA MET A 1012 -27.85 21.62 35.35
C MET A 1012 -27.90 22.18 33.92
N ASP A 1013 -26.78 22.60 33.33
CA ASP A 1013 -26.77 23.12 31.95
C ASP A 1013 -26.69 21.99 30.90
N TRP A 1014 -26.30 20.77 31.30
CA TRP A 1014 -26.19 19.58 30.42
C TRP A 1014 -27.45 18.71 30.42
N TRP A 1015 -28.33 18.91 31.40
CA TRP A 1015 -29.54 18.12 31.66
C TRP A 1015 -30.82 18.88 31.28
N HIS A 1016 -30.80 19.69 30.23
CA HIS A 1016 -32.02 20.36 29.76
C HIS A 1016 -32.96 19.32 29.11
N PRO A 1017 -34.27 19.28 29.46
CA PRO A 1017 -35.26 18.30 28.94
C PRO A 1017 -35.43 18.27 27.42
N ASN A 1018 -34.81 19.21 26.69
CA ASN A 1018 -34.83 19.29 25.24
C ASN A 1018 -33.66 18.53 24.58
N PHE A 1019 -32.68 18.03 25.36
CA PHE A 1019 -31.59 17.15 24.91
C PHE A 1019 -31.93 15.68 25.15
N ALA A 1020 -33.08 15.25 24.61
CA ALA A 1020 -33.56 13.89 24.70
C ALA A 1020 -32.60 12.91 24.00
N HIS A 1021 -32.01 12.01 24.81
CA HIS A 1021 -31.21 10.83 24.46
C HIS A 1021 -29.79 11.06 23.94
N THR A 1022 -28.84 10.39 24.58
CA THR A 1022 -27.42 10.44 24.26
C THR A 1022 -27.04 9.28 23.33
N PRO A 1023 -26.15 9.48 22.33
CA PRO A 1023 -25.79 8.42 21.38
C PRO A 1023 -25.30 7.14 22.04
N GLY A 1024 -24.51 7.22 23.13
CA GLY A 1024 -23.97 6.05 23.83
C GLY A 1024 -25.06 5.13 24.40
N ARG A 1025 -26.00 5.70 25.17
CA ARG A 1025 -27.13 4.95 25.73
C ARG A 1025 -28.00 4.34 24.64
N TRP A 1026 -28.23 5.09 23.57
CA TRP A 1026 -29.02 4.62 22.43
C TRP A 1026 -28.33 3.47 21.69
N VAL A 1027 -27.03 3.62 21.39
CA VAL A 1027 -26.22 2.56 20.78
C VAL A 1027 -26.32 1.30 21.62
N ALA A 1028 -25.96 1.35 22.90
CA ALA A 1028 -25.95 0.18 23.76
C ALA A 1028 -27.33 -0.50 23.91
N GLN A 1029 -28.41 0.29 24.01
CA GLN A 1029 -29.77 -0.23 24.05
C GLN A 1029 -30.12 -0.98 22.76
N GLU A 1030 -29.69 -0.48 21.61
CA GLU A 1030 -29.94 -1.12 20.32
C GLU A 1030 -29.08 -2.37 20.10
N LEU A 1031 -27.84 -2.41 20.61
CA LEU A 1031 -26.95 -3.58 20.53
C LEU A 1031 -27.40 -4.74 21.43
N GLY A 1032 -28.04 -4.44 22.56
CA GLY A 1032 -28.48 -5.41 23.56
C GLY A 1032 -27.45 -5.66 24.66
N GLN A 1033 -27.93 -5.92 25.89
CA GLN A 1033 -27.09 -6.01 27.08
C GLN A 1033 -26.11 -7.20 27.04
N GLU A 1034 -26.59 -8.39 26.64
CA GLU A 1034 -25.77 -9.61 26.58
C GLU A 1034 -24.56 -9.44 25.65
N PHE A 1035 -24.78 -8.83 24.47
CA PHE A 1035 -23.69 -8.53 23.54
C PHE A 1035 -22.69 -7.54 24.13
N CYS A 1036 -23.19 -6.46 24.75
CA CYS A 1036 -22.34 -5.44 25.35
C CYS A 1036 -21.44 -6.02 26.45
N GLU A 1037 -22.00 -6.81 27.37
CA GLU A 1037 -21.26 -7.42 28.48
C GLU A 1037 -20.17 -8.38 27.98
N TRP A 1038 -20.50 -9.23 27.01
CA TRP A 1038 -19.54 -10.14 26.40
C TRP A 1038 -18.39 -9.37 25.72
N TRP A 1039 -18.71 -8.42 24.84
CA TRP A 1039 -17.69 -7.65 24.10
C TRP A 1039 -16.81 -6.81 25.02
N VAL A 1040 -17.37 -6.21 26.08
CA VAL A 1040 -16.59 -5.47 27.07
C VAL A 1040 -15.62 -6.39 27.82
N GLY A 1041 -16.01 -7.62 28.13
CA GLY A 1041 -15.11 -8.64 28.67
C GLY A 1041 -13.89 -8.85 27.75
N GLU A 1042 -14.13 -9.10 26.47
CA GLU A 1042 -13.07 -9.28 25.47
C GLU A 1042 -12.15 -8.06 25.35
N LEU A 1043 -12.70 -6.85 25.40
CA LEU A 1043 -11.91 -5.61 25.34
C LEU A 1043 -10.99 -5.47 26.56
N VAL A 1044 -11.52 -5.72 27.76
CA VAL A 1044 -10.76 -5.65 29.02
C VAL A 1044 -9.65 -6.72 29.06
N ASP A 1045 -9.91 -7.91 28.54
CA ASP A 1045 -8.90 -8.97 28.50
C ASP A 1045 -7.78 -8.64 27.49
N SER A 1046 -8.13 -8.11 26.31
CA SER A 1046 -7.15 -7.59 25.34
C SER A 1046 -6.28 -6.46 25.90
N TRP A 1047 -6.84 -5.62 26.76
CA TRP A 1047 -6.10 -4.60 27.49
C TRP A 1047 -5.11 -5.18 28.50
N LYS A 1048 -5.50 -6.21 29.27
CA LYS A 1048 -4.59 -6.92 30.17
C LYS A 1048 -3.48 -7.62 29.39
N GLU A 1049 -3.80 -8.21 28.25
CA GLU A 1049 -2.83 -8.87 27.38
C GLU A 1049 -1.82 -7.87 26.82
N SER A 1050 -2.25 -6.70 26.39
CA SER A 1050 -1.36 -5.69 25.79
C SER A 1050 -0.31 -5.13 26.75
N VAL A 1051 -0.57 -5.18 28.07
CA VAL A 1051 0.42 -4.78 29.09
C VAL A 1051 1.36 -5.91 29.50
N ILE A 1052 1.16 -7.16 29.05
CA ILE A 1052 2.08 -8.27 29.30
C ILE A 1052 3.46 -7.95 28.72
N GLY A 1053 3.50 -7.40 27.50
CA GLY A 1053 4.74 -7.02 26.82
C GLY A 1053 5.59 -6.00 27.56
N LEU A 1054 4.99 -5.18 28.44
CA LEU A 1054 5.73 -4.21 29.23
C LEU A 1054 6.72 -4.88 30.19
N ALA A 1055 6.50 -6.15 30.55
CA ALA A 1055 7.45 -6.93 31.36
C ALA A 1055 8.77 -7.24 30.61
N ALA A 1056 8.82 -7.07 29.29
CA ALA A 1056 10.05 -7.20 28.51
C ALA A 1056 10.96 -5.96 28.66
N LEU A 1057 10.44 -4.83 29.16
CA LEU A 1057 11.22 -3.61 29.40
C LEU A 1057 12.11 -3.81 30.62
N ARG A 1058 13.43 -3.71 30.44
CA ARG A 1058 14.44 -3.94 31.47
C ARG A 1058 15.45 -2.81 31.51
N VAL A 1059 16.13 -2.67 32.63
CA VAL A 1059 17.23 -1.71 32.78
C VAL A 1059 18.53 -2.38 32.35
N ASP A 1060 19.17 -1.83 31.32
CA ASP A 1060 20.40 -2.37 30.77
C ASP A 1060 21.58 -2.10 31.70
N GLU A 1061 22.50 -3.05 31.77
CA GLU A 1061 23.76 -2.88 32.48
C GLU A 1061 24.66 -1.89 31.74
N ILE A 1062 25.28 -0.98 32.50
CA ILE A 1062 26.41 -0.15 32.05
C ILE A 1062 27.66 -0.77 32.66
N LYS A 1063 28.74 -0.91 31.88
CA LYS A 1063 30.04 -1.28 32.46
C LYS A 1063 30.50 -0.14 33.38
N LYS A 1064 30.78 -0.47 34.65
CA LYS A 1064 31.48 0.43 35.55
C LYS A 1064 32.94 0.57 35.14
#